data_AF-A0A9W8D950-F1
#
_entry.id   AF-A0A9W8D950-F1
#
_cell.length_a   1.000
_cell.length_b   1.000
_cell.length_c   1.000
_cell.angle_alpha   90.00
_cell.angle_beta   90.00
_cell.angle_gamma   90.00
#
_symmetry.space_group_name_H-M   'P 1'
#
loop_
_entity.id
_entity.type
_entity.pdbx_description
1 polymer ?
#
loop_
_entity_poly.entity_id
_entity_poly.type
_entity_poly.pdbx_seq_one_letter_code
_entity_poly.pdbx_strand_id
1 'polypeptide(L)'
;MNNNAGTQAEQLYTEAVHETPPNRNKLDRLVDLLCDHPQLIYDTFFAKAHKAAEVAVDIWHGTGDMKVHDRILILTLPALWGWTVMEETVCHAPPPELRETRYPQLAQQFLKLAERTLAHPDTTPGPVVRRTIQALTRFWPEIINACVSIKMQSPAWRQLYEATLQLADSLVQLSEHSNDPALQMHLAKFLETEAAIFTAVPQPGGRSRRPLSLDRVPDSHAYISKTALAARGERARQQLLRLLPNSDHKRLCNTTFITATINSIVYLMNLRPQFCEQLLERLINWYMVINSSEQTMTHLQSVTIGKTLRIALLQLYTRNHMGAYSEMLEHKLDTLGGPEWARWQEFQKRERERRQRHETWERSLVPPKAAPDEGPHSARWVPAPEDGQEEPAFQPAPGVDIVTDIEMPLLKPLADVLGVKSCTNNSDDNQIELLEERTKRVKLDKEQENLVEPDKEIEVPEKELEVPDKELQRVAVESDSKIETEMQDALGSEPPFEMLAMDAMSPDTRQKHLVEAIRRVIRGSERMHKFIEHKRVLHSIDAATKPVPRSQALERNMVHQVQLVANCYIVFFEACRARHLPGNMGASTEWYSMHNCIEDILQYVVDAPQASYELAMVLLYELWISVVASDPELKCTPDKPDSEFSVLALYLHWCEHIFDAIVKHSVRLVTQQPETTLVAQTTDGAAIVPDLPEEKPQGEPSELILAFIRDAPYIQPALLAKVAECLKSPSMVPLSLAVLETAIEIRPPIFTTGLDILLEHAVSPDRATRSRCIQVILKHCPSRSSSLPRISLAAKSHFVRGVHLAEKQNIELEEQVASIFNRVDKVLPVGEFAVTESVVARKREALALRKQKMQAIEAGLAVYAELFLKLCAKCTELLAVLFVAYKGSSMTVQVIIRRIIAPLIKSMVDTPAAIIPALKQFPVGTETLAQRIVFLLCVDTSRVPARELVQAVLAMCDARHLDGNFIAFLGNGMERAEVYKRLPAIVAMLNGSEGPQMLVSEFFTRVTTSYLNQPSVLTPTQLLVALHEPGVASTDQKAEEAVRIYGAMTNADGTLMFPPRVFDEALAQLVGRAFVSVLMLKTAFLYREKYHGVADTAVKNLLQTLIERKVWEMRSSLMNAFISLFRAMLPDALPLVKSIPSNVLQQMVQIDARFGAPVS
;
A
#
# COMPACT_ATOMS: atom_id res chain seq x y z
N MET A 1 0.00 -6.56 -32.49
CA MET A 1 0.28 -6.92 -31.08
C MET A 1 -0.64 -8.02 -30.54
N ASN A 2 -1.91 -8.17 -30.99
CA ASN A 2 -2.82 -9.24 -30.53
C ASN A 2 -2.39 -10.70 -30.78
N ASN A 3 -1.51 -10.98 -31.76
CA ASN A 3 -1.15 -12.37 -32.09
C ASN A 3 -0.35 -13.11 -31.01
N ASN A 4 0.43 -12.42 -30.16
CA ASN A 4 1.24 -13.09 -29.13
C ASN A 4 0.40 -13.52 -27.92
N ALA A 5 -0.52 -12.64 -27.48
CA ALA A 5 -1.41 -12.91 -26.35
C ALA A 5 -2.38 -14.08 -26.64
N GLY A 6 -2.90 -14.18 -27.88
CA GLY A 6 -3.77 -15.29 -28.27
C GLY A 6 -3.06 -16.66 -28.23
N THR A 7 -1.81 -16.74 -28.72
CA THR A 7 -1.03 -17.98 -28.68
C THR A 7 -0.67 -18.37 -27.24
N GLN A 8 -0.32 -17.40 -26.41
CA GLN A 8 -0.04 -17.64 -24.99
C GLN A 8 -1.28 -18.12 -24.23
N ALA A 9 -2.46 -17.55 -24.51
CA ALA A 9 -3.72 -18.00 -23.92
C ALA A 9 -4.05 -19.45 -24.30
N GLU A 10 -3.83 -19.82 -25.57
CA GLU A 10 -4.06 -21.18 -26.06
C GLU A 10 -3.09 -22.20 -25.45
N GLN A 11 -1.83 -21.82 -25.29
CA GLN A 11 -0.83 -22.65 -24.59
C GLN A 11 -1.25 -22.89 -23.14
N LEU A 12 -1.57 -21.83 -22.39
CA LEU A 12 -2.01 -21.94 -20.99
C LEU A 12 -3.25 -22.82 -20.83
N TYR A 13 -4.24 -22.68 -21.72
CA TYR A 13 -5.44 -23.51 -21.69
C TYR A 13 -5.14 -24.98 -21.97
N THR A 14 -4.35 -25.25 -23.00
CA THR A 14 -3.99 -26.61 -23.44
C THR A 14 -3.19 -27.31 -22.34
N GLU A 15 -2.17 -26.66 -21.80
CA GLU A 15 -1.37 -27.19 -20.70
C GLU A 15 -2.21 -27.42 -19.43
N ALA A 16 -3.14 -26.52 -19.10
CA ALA A 16 -3.95 -26.65 -17.89
C ALA A 16 -4.93 -27.81 -17.95
N VAL A 17 -5.50 -28.10 -19.13
CA VAL A 17 -6.51 -29.17 -19.33
C VAL A 17 -5.86 -30.55 -19.51
N HIS A 18 -4.62 -30.63 -19.99
CA HIS A 18 -3.90 -31.89 -20.15
C HIS A 18 -3.27 -32.43 -18.85
N GLU A 19 -3.16 -31.60 -17.82
CA GLU A 19 -2.77 -32.06 -16.47
C GLU A 19 -3.97 -32.72 -15.77
N THR A 20 -3.74 -33.86 -15.10
CA THR A 20 -4.77 -34.58 -14.32
C THR A 20 -4.38 -34.67 -12.84
N PRO A 21 -5.03 -33.92 -11.92
CA PRO A 21 -6.15 -33.02 -12.13
C PRO A 21 -5.75 -31.70 -12.84
N PRO A 22 -6.72 -30.98 -13.45
CA PRO A 22 -6.44 -29.74 -14.17
C PRO A 22 -5.74 -28.70 -13.28
N ASN A 23 -4.84 -27.91 -13.86
CA ASN A 23 -4.00 -26.99 -13.10
C ASN A 23 -4.71 -25.66 -12.81
N ARG A 24 -5.09 -25.46 -11.55
CA ARG A 24 -5.77 -24.23 -11.11
C ARG A 24 -4.96 -22.95 -11.36
N ASN A 25 -3.66 -22.96 -11.06
CA ASN A 25 -2.82 -21.77 -11.19
C ASN A 25 -2.68 -21.32 -12.65
N LYS A 26 -2.64 -22.28 -13.59
CA LYS A 26 -2.61 -21.97 -15.03
C LYS A 26 -3.95 -21.42 -15.53
N LEU A 27 -5.07 -21.97 -15.03
CA LEU A 27 -6.41 -21.45 -15.33
C LEU A 27 -6.64 -20.05 -14.76
N ASP A 28 -6.17 -19.76 -13.53
CA ASP A 28 -6.27 -18.44 -12.91
C ASP A 28 -5.42 -17.40 -13.69
N ARG A 29 -4.18 -17.75 -14.07
CA ARG A 29 -3.34 -16.91 -14.95
C ARG A 29 -3.96 -16.67 -16.33
N LEU A 30 -4.67 -17.66 -16.87
CA LEU A 30 -5.41 -17.52 -18.12
C LEU A 30 -6.57 -16.54 -17.96
N VAL A 31 -7.29 -16.57 -16.84
CA VAL A 31 -8.35 -15.59 -16.55
C VAL A 31 -7.77 -14.17 -16.48
N ASP A 32 -6.65 -13.97 -15.77
CA ASP A 32 -5.99 -12.66 -15.69
C ASP A 32 -5.60 -12.12 -17.09
N LEU A 33 -4.99 -12.98 -17.92
CA LEU A 33 -4.60 -12.63 -19.29
C LEU A 33 -5.80 -12.32 -20.20
N LEU A 34 -6.92 -13.01 -19.99
CA LEU A 34 -8.17 -12.77 -20.70
C LEU A 34 -8.82 -11.45 -20.26
N CYS A 35 -8.75 -11.08 -18.98
CA CYS A 35 -9.21 -9.80 -18.46
C CYS A 35 -8.41 -8.62 -19.04
N ASP A 36 -7.09 -8.78 -19.22
CA ASP A 36 -6.23 -7.78 -19.85
C ASP A 36 -6.48 -7.66 -21.37
N HIS A 37 -7.02 -8.71 -22.00
CA HIS A 37 -7.31 -8.77 -23.43
C HIS A 37 -8.75 -9.25 -23.74
N PRO A 38 -9.79 -8.44 -23.46
CA PRO A 38 -11.20 -8.86 -23.55
C PRO A 38 -11.65 -9.39 -24.92
N GLN A 39 -11.01 -8.97 -26.01
CA GLN A 39 -11.33 -9.42 -27.37
C GLN A 39 -11.16 -10.93 -27.55
N LEU A 40 -10.15 -11.54 -26.90
CA LEU A 40 -9.90 -12.98 -26.94
C LEU A 40 -11.06 -13.78 -26.30
N ILE A 41 -11.74 -13.19 -25.32
CA ILE A 41 -12.86 -13.85 -24.65
C ILE A 41 -14.05 -13.97 -25.61
N TYR A 42 -14.41 -12.89 -26.30
CA TYR A 42 -15.54 -12.88 -27.24
C TYR A 42 -15.30 -13.79 -28.45
N ASP A 43 -14.06 -13.88 -28.94
CA ASP A 43 -13.75 -14.58 -30.19
C ASP A 43 -13.57 -16.08 -30.04
N THR A 44 -12.83 -16.54 -29.03
CA THR A 44 -12.45 -17.95 -28.91
C THR A 44 -12.77 -18.56 -27.54
N PHE A 45 -12.46 -17.85 -26.44
CA PHE A 45 -12.49 -18.46 -25.12
C PHE A 45 -13.88 -18.59 -24.49
N PHE A 46 -14.88 -17.80 -24.91
CA PHE A 46 -16.27 -18.01 -24.48
C PHE A 46 -16.79 -19.38 -24.90
N ALA A 47 -16.56 -19.78 -26.16
CA ALA A 47 -17.01 -21.06 -26.67
C ALA A 47 -16.34 -22.24 -25.93
N LYS A 48 -15.04 -22.10 -25.61
CA LYS A 48 -14.30 -23.10 -24.83
C LYS A 48 -14.79 -23.19 -23.39
N ALA A 49 -15.02 -22.05 -22.74
CA ALA A 49 -15.58 -21.95 -21.40
C ALA A 49 -16.98 -22.57 -21.32
N HIS A 50 -17.85 -22.22 -22.26
CA HIS A 50 -19.19 -22.81 -22.38
C HIS A 50 -19.09 -24.32 -22.57
N LYS A 51 -18.21 -24.80 -23.47
CA LYS A 51 -18.09 -26.24 -23.73
C LYS A 51 -17.55 -27.01 -22.52
N ALA A 52 -16.56 -26.47 -21.82
CA ALA A 52 -16.00 -27.09 -20.61
C ALA A 52 -17.08 -27.26 -19.52
N ALA A 53 -17.88 -26.22 -19.28
CA ALA A 53 -18.96 -26.27 -18.30
C ALA A 53 -20.15 -27.14 -18.76
N GLU A 54 -20.53 -27.09 -20.04
CA GLU A 54 -21.58 -27.94 -20.62
C GLU A 54 -21.26 -29.43 -20.49
N VAL A 55 -20.04 -29.83 -20.87
CA VAL A 55 -19.60 -31.23 -20.79
C VAL A 55 -19.61 -31.72 -19.35
N ALA A 56 -19.19 -30.88 -18.40
CA ALA A 56 -19.23 -31.21 -16.98
C ALA A 56 -20.68 -31.46 -16.50
N VAL A 57 -21.61 -30.57 -16.86
CA VAL A 57 -23.04 -30.69 -16.50
C VAL A 57 -23.66 -31.95 -17.12
N ASP A 58 -23.39 -32.23 -18.39
CA ASP A 58 -23.86 -33.44 -19.07
C ASP A 58 -23.36 -34.73 -18.41
N ILE A 59 -22.10 -34.75 -17.97
CA ILE A 59 -21.53 -35.91 -17.30
C ILE A 59 -22.08 -36.07 -15.88
N TRP A 60 -22.32 -34.98 -15.15
CA TRP A 60 -22.95 -35.05 -13.83
C TRP A 60 -24.41 -35.49 -13.89
N HIS A 61 -25.12 -35.15 -14.96
CA HIS A 61 -26.54 -35.49 -15.13
C HIS A 61 -26.74 -36.82 -15.88
N GLY A 62 -25.70 -37.36 -16.52
CA GLY A 62 -25.72 -38.62 -17.26
C GLY A 62 -25.44 -39.90 -16.42
N THR A 63 -25.88 -41.05 -16.93
CA THR A 63 -25.80 -42.36 -16.26
C THR A 63 -24.56 -43.20 -16.66
N GLY A 64 -23.36 -42.63 -16.75
CA GLY A 64 -22.17 -43.35 -17.24
C GLY A 64 -21.49 -44.29 -16.22
N ASP A 65 -20.53 -45.10 -16.67
CA ASP A 65 -19.76 -46.15 -15.94
C ASP A 65 -18.43 -45.71 -15.26
N MET A 66 -18.26 -44.44 -14.87
CA MET A 66 -17.06 -43.99 -14.11
C MET A 66 -17.38 -43.78 -12.63
N LYS A 67 -16.47 -44.20 -11.74
CA LYS A 67 -16.61 -44.07 -10.28
C LYS A 67 -16.91 -42.61 -9.88
N VAL A 68 -17.94 -42.42 -9.04
CA VAL A 68 -18.57 -41.13 -8.71
C VAL A 68 -17.59 -40.07 -8.16
N HIS A 69 -16.53 -40.49 -7.46
CA HIS A 69 -15.58 -39.58 -6.82
C HIS A 69 -14.65 -38.88 -7.83
N ASP A 70 -14.18 -39.60 -8.86
CA ASP A 70 -13.26 -39.06 -9.87
C ASP A 70 -13.96 -38.05 -10.81
N ARG A 71 -15.28 -38.22 -11.01
CA ARG A 71 -16.13 -37.29 -11.80
C ARG A 71 -16.21 -35.90 -11.21
N ILE A 72 -16.27 -35.80 -9.88
CA ILE A 72 -16.51 -34.54 -9.20
C ILE A 72 -15.22 -33.72 -9.16
N LEU A 73 -14.08 -34.33 -8.83
CA LEU A 73 -12.84 -33.59 -8.66
C LEU A 73 -12.29 -33.04 -9.99
N ILE A 74 -12.29 -33.86 -11.06
CA ILE A 74 -11.68 -33.50 -12.35
C ILE A 74 -12.51 -32.49 -13.13
N LEU A 75 -13.85 -32.59 -13.08
CA LEU A 75 -14.74 -31.75 -13.88
C LEU A 75 -15.17 -30.46 -13.18
N THR A 76 -15.08 -30.39 -11.85
CA THR A 76 -15.49 -29.19 -11.09
C THR A 76 -14.61 -27.99 -11.42
N LEU A 77 -13.29 -28.18 -11.53
CA LEU A 77 -12.36 -27.07 -11.74
C LEU A 77 -12.48 -26.44 -13.16
N PRO A 78 -12.53 -27.21 -14.26
CA PRO A 78 -12.84 -26.67 -15.59
C PRO A 78 -14.21 -26.00 -15.68
N ALA A 79 -15.22 -26.52 -14.97
CA ALA A 79 -16.55 -25.91 -14.94
C ALA A 79 -16.54 -24.57 -14.19
N LEU A 80 -15.86 -24.47 -13.03
CA LEU A 80 -15.72 -23.23 -12.28
C LEU A 80 -14.94 -22.16 -13.06
N TRP A 81 -13.90 -22.57 -13.79
CA TRP A 81 -13.19 -21.70 -14.72
C TRP A 81 -14.11 -21.24 -15.85
N GLY A 82 -14.86 -22.15 -16.47
CA GLY A 82 -15.82 -21.84 -17.53
C GLY A 82 -16.86 -20.80 -17.07
N TRP A 83 -17.44 -20.99 -15.89
CA TRP A 83 -18.37 -20.03 -15.28
C TRP A 83 -17.74 -18.66 -15.04
N THR A 84 -16.47 -18.62 -14.67
CA THR A 84 -15.74 -17.38 -14.43
C THR A 84 -15.51 -16.61 -15.72
N VAL A 85 -15.01 -17.27 -16.76
CA VAL A 85 -14.80 -16.65 -18.08
C VAL A 85 -16.13 -16.20 -18.71
N MET A 86 -17.17 -17.02 -18.64
CA MET A 86 -18.49 -16.63 -19.15
C MET A 86 -19.08 -15.44 -18.39
N GLU A 87 -18.98 -15.41 -17.06
CA GLU A 87 -19.45 -14.26 -16.28
C GLU A 87 -18.75 -12.95 -16.71
N GLU A 88 -17.42 -12.98 -16.87
CA GLU A 88 -16.65 -11.82 -17.31
C GLU A 88 -17.18 -11.28 -18.64
N THR A 89 -17.58 -12.14 -19.58
CA THR A 89 -18.18 -11.68 -20.86
C THR A 89 -19.58 -11.11 -20.74
N VAL A 90 -20.45 -11.71 -19.91
CA VAL A 90 -21.87 -11.33 -19.88
C VAL A 90 -22.13 -10.17 -18.89
N CYS A 91 -21.27 -9.99 -17.88
CA CYS A 91 -21.42 -8.96 -16.86
C CYS A 91 -20.59 -7.69 -17.13
N HIS A 92 -19.67 -7.69 -18.10
CA HIS A 92 -18.95 -6.49 -18.51
C HIS A 92 -19.56 -5.88 -19.77
N ALA A 93 -19.51 -4.55 -19.89
CA ALA A 93 -20.07 -3.83 -21.03
C ALA A 93 -19.36 -4.27 -22.32
N PRO A 94 -20.05 -4.95 -23.27
CA PRO A 94 -19.44 -5.36 -24.52
C PRO A 94 -19.10 -4.13 -25.38
N PRO A 95 -18.11 -4.23 -26.29
CA PRO A 95 -17.87 -3.22 -27.30
C PRO A 95 -19.17 -2.85 -28.03
N PRO A 96 -19.40 -1.58 -28.38
CA PRO A 96 -20.65 -1.12 -28.98
C PRO A 96 -21.02 -1.89 -30.26
N GLU A 97 -20.01 -2.36 -31.00
CA GLU A 97 -20.15 -3.14 -32.24
C GLU A 97 -20.74 -4.55 -32.02
N LEU A 98 -20.48 -5.18 -30.87
CA LEU A 98 -20.92 -6.55 -30.55
C LEU A 98 -22.20 -6.59 -29.72
N ARG A 99 -22.59 -5.43 -29.15
CA ARG A 99 -23.67 -5.31 -28.19
C ARG A 99 -25.03 -5.71 -28.78
N GLU A 100 -25.31 -5.35 -30.03
CA GLU A 100 -26.62 -5.59 -30.64
C GLU A 100 -26.73 -6.94 -31.37
N THR A 101 -25.60 -7.50 -31.83
CA THR A 101 -25.55 -8.65 -32.74
C THR A 101 -25.16 -9.95 -32.05
N ARG A 102 -24.04 -9.98 -31.32
CA ARG A 102 -23.44 -11.20 -30.76
C ARG A 102 -23.79 -11.40 -29.28
N TYR A 103 -23.86 -10.32 -28.50
CA TYR A 103 -24.11 -10.39 -27.06
C TYR A 103 -25.42 -11.11 -26.68
N PRO A 104 -26.58 -10.89 -27.35
CA PRO A 104 -27.81 -11.61 -27.00
C PRO A 104 -27.68 -13.13 -27.14
N GLN A 105 -26.91 -13.60 -28.13
CA GLN A 105 -26.69 -15.02 -28.38
C GLN A 105 -25.81 -15.65 -27.30
N LEU A 106 -24.74 -14.96 -26.89
CA LEU A 106 -23.85 -15.41 -25.81
C LEU A 106 -24.59 -15.45 -24.46
N ALA A 107 -25.38 -14.41 -24.17
CA ALA A 107 -26.20 -14.35 -22.97
C ALA A 107 -27.28 -15.46 -22.95
N GLN A 108 -27.88 -15.80 -24.09
CA GLN A 108 -28.81 -16.93 -24.19
C GLN A 108 -28.12 -18.28 -23.93
N GLN A 109 -26.90 -18.48 -24.43
CA GLN A 109 -26.11 -19.69 -24.15
C GLN A 109 -25.79 -19.81 -22.66
N PHE A 110 -25.36 -18.71 -22.05
CA PHE A 110 -25.10 -18.61 -20.61
C PHE A 110 -26.33 -18.99 -19.77
N LEU A 111 -27.52 -18.47 -20.10
CA LEU A 111 -28.75 -18.77 -19.36
C LEU A 111 -29.21 -20.21 -19.53
N LYS A 112 -29.13 -20.78 -20.74
CA LYS A 112 -29.49 -22.19 -20.98
C LYS A 112 -28.62 -23.14 -20.17
N LEU A 113 -27.32 -22.84 -20.08
CA LEU A 113 -26.40 -23.61 -19.26
C LEU A 113 -26.68 -23.43 -17.76
N ALA A 114 -27.06 -22.22 -17.33
CA ALA A 114 -27.46 -21.96 -15.95
C ALA A 114 -28.73 -22.75 -15.56
N GLU A 115 -29.74 -22.76 -16.43
CA GLU A 115 -30.96 -23.55 -16.27
C GLU A 115 -30.64 -25.04 -16.11
N ARG A 116 -29.81 -25.60 -17.00
CA ARG A 116 -29.36 -27.00 -16.92
C ARG A 116 -28.60 -27.26 -15.62
N THR A 117 -27.66 -26.40 -15.25
CA THR A 117 -26.87 -26.56 -14.01
C THR A 117 -27.75 -26.56 -12.75
N LEU A 118 -28.84 -25.77 -12.77
CA LEU A 118 -29.77 -25.63 -11.64
C LEU A 118 -30.93 -26.63 -11.66
N ALA A 119 -31.13 -27.40 -12.74
CA ALA A 119 -32.21 -28.38 -12.87
C ALA A 119 -32.12 -29.50 -11.82
N HIS A 120 -30.90 -29.92 -11.49
CA HIS A 120 -30.61 -30.96 -10.49
C HIS A 120 -29.50 -30.48 -9.54
N PRO A 121 -29.83 -29.67 -8.52
CA PRO A 121 -28.83 -29.11 -7.60
C PRO A 121 -28.18 -30.16 -6.71
N ASP A 122 -28.83 -31.31 -6.49
CA ASP A 122 -28.32 -32.39 -5.64
C ASP A 122 -27.25 -33.26 -6.34
N THR A 123 -27.30 -33.36 -7.67
CA THR A 123 -26.33 -34.14 -8.47
C THR A 123 -25.16 -33.29 -8.95
N THR A 124 -25.35 -31.97 -9.00
CA THR A 124 -24.34 -31.00 -9.41
C THR A 124 -23.44 -30.64 -8.22
N PRO A 125 -22.11 -30.55 -8.38
CA PRO A 125 -21.23 -30.18 -7.27
C PRO A 125 -21.62 -28.82 -6.66
N GLY A 126 -21.82 -28.79 -5.33
CA GLY A 126 -22.25 -27.60 -4.60
C GLY A 126 -21.47 -26.30 -4.91
N PRO A 127 -20.12 -26.32 -5.07
CA PRO A 127 -19.38 -25.13 -5.50
C PRO A 127 -19.84 -24.55 -6.84
N VAL A 128 -20.20 -25.38 -7.80
CA VAL A 128 -20.65 -24.98 -9.15
C VAL A 128 -22.05 -24.39 -9.09
N VAL A 129 -22.95 -24.99 -8.32
CA VAL A 129 -24.29 -24.46 -8.07
C VAL A 129 -24.21 -23.06 -7.45
N ARG A 130 -23.38 -22.89 -6.40
CA ARG A 130 -23.16 -21.57 -5.76
C ARG A 130 -22.55 -20.56 -6.72
N ARG A 131 -21.54 -20.97 -7.51
CA ARG A 131 -20.89 -20.12 -8.51
C ARG A 131 -21.86 -19.64 -9.59
N THR A 132 -22.79 -20.51 -10.01
CA THR A 132 -23.84 -20.20 -10.98
C THR A 132 -24.78 -19.13 -10.44
N ILE A 133 -25.25 -19.27 -9.19
CA ILE A 133 -26.13 -18.27 -8.56
C ILE A 133 -25.42 -16.92 -8.38
N GLN A 134 -24.13 -16.93 -8.01
CA GLN A 134 -23.32 -15.71 -7.94
C GLN A 134 -23.23 -15.00 -9.30
N ALA A 135 -22.98 -15.75 -10.37
CA ALA A 135 -22.89 -15.21 -11.73
C ALA A 135 -24.24 -14.62 -12.18
N LEU A 136 -25.34 -15.33 -11.92
CA LEU A 136 -26.70 -14.84 -12.20
C LEU A 136 -27.04 -13.57 -11.41
N THR A 137 -26.62 -13.48 -10.15
CA THR A 137 -26.85 -12.32 -9.29
C THR A 137 -26.18 -11.05 -9.86
N ARG A 138 -24.98 -11.19 -10.45
CA ARG A 138 -24.27 -10.08 -11.12
C ARG A 138 -24.81 -9.78 -12.52
N PHE A 139 -25.18 -10.83 -13.27
CA PHE A 139 -25.74 -10.69 -14.61
C PHE A 139 -27.09 -9.95 -14.61
N TRP A 140 -27.92 -10.17 -13.58
CA TRP A 140 -29.28 -9.65 -13.49
C TRP A 140 -29.41 -8.12 -13.66
N PRO A 141 -28.68 -7.26 -12.91
CA PRO A 141 -28.72 -5.82 -13.14
C PRO A 141 -28.20 -5.40 -14.53
N GLU A 142 -27.18 -6.06 -15.07
CA GLU A 142 -26.60 -5.70 -16.35
C GLU A 142 -27.57 -5.96 -17.51
N ILE A 143 -28.27 -7.10 -17.50
CA ILE A 143 -29.24 -7.43 -18.55
C ILE A 143 -30.45 -6.49 -18.53
N ILE A 144 -30.98 -6.14 -17.35
CA ILE A 144 -32.09 -5.20 -17.25
C ILE A 144 -31.67 -3.81 -17.74
N ASN A 145 -30.47 -3.35 -17.37
CA ASN A 145 -29.93 -2.08 -17.85
C ASN A 145 -29.71 -2.09 -19.38
N ALA A 146 -29.28 -3.20 -19.94
CA ALA A 146 -29.14 -3.38 -21.39
C ALA A 146 -30.52 -3.34 -22.09
N CYS A 147 -31.50 -4.09 -21.61
CA CYS A 147 -32.86 -4.08 -22.18
C CYS A 147 -33.52 -2.70 -22.12
N VAL A 148 -33.27 -1.92 -21.05
CA VAL A 148 -33.83 -0.57 -20.88
C VAL A 148 -33.15 0.47 -21.78
N SER A 149 -31.86 0.32 -22.08
CA SER A 149 -31.07 1.32 -22.82
C SER A 149 -31.12 1.17 -24.35
N ILE A 150 -31.51 0.01 -24.87
CA ILE A 150 -31.50 -0.28 -26.30
C ILE A 150 -32.79 0.25 -26.96
N LYS A 151 -32.61 1.12 -27.97
CA LYS A 151 -33.73 1.77 -28.67
C LYS A 151 -34.44 0.84 -29.68
N MET A 152 -33.74 -0.15 -30.24
CA MET A 152 -34.30 -1.12 -31.19
C MET A 152 -34.72 -2.41 -30.47
N GLN A 153 -36.03 -2.65 -30.38
CA GLN A 153 -36.59 -3.80 -29.67
C GLN A 153 -36.57 -5.04 -30.57
N SER A 154 -35.40 -5.64 -30.76
CA SER A 154 -35.26 -6.91 -31.47
C SER A 154 -35.93 -8.06 -30.67
N PRO A 155 -36.57 -9.05 -31.35
CA PRO A 155 -37.18 -10.20 -30.70
C PRO A 155 -36.17 -11.02 -29.87
N ALA A 156 -34.88 -11.00 -30.21
CA ALA A 156 -33.83 -11.69 -29.47
C ALA A 156 -33.65 -11.13 -28.04
N TRP A 157 -33.77 -9.81 -27.86
CA TRP A 157 -33.70 -9.16 -26.55
C TRP A 157 -34.93 -9.42 -25.69
N ARG A 158 -36.10 -9.53 -26.33
CA ARG A 158 -37.33 -9.94 -25.64
C ARG A 158 -37.23 -11.38 -25.13
N GLN A 159 -36.79 -12.31 -25.98
CA GLN A 159 -36.59 -13.71 -25.58
C GLN A 159 -35.56 -13.83 -24.46
N LEU A 160 -34.45 -13.07 -24.54
CA LEU A 160 -33.43 -13.06 -23.51
C LEU A 160 -33.98 -12.56 -22.17
N TYR A 161 -34.76 -11.47 -22.18
CA TYR A 161 -35.43 -10.94 -21.00
C TYR A 161 -36.43 -11.95 -20.39
N GLU A 162 -37.28 -12.56 -21.22
CA GLU A 162 -38.26 -13.57 -20.79
C GLU A 162 -37.57 -14.81 -20.18
N ALA A 163 -36.51 -15.32 -20.80
CA ALA A 163 -35.72 -16.44 -20.27
C ALA A 163 -35.07 -16.09 -18.93
N THR A 164 -34.58 -14.86 -18.78
CA THR A 164 -33.96 -14.45 -17.52
C THR A 164 -35.00 -14.32 -16.40
N LEU A 165 -36.23 -13.87 -16.70
CA LEU A 165 -37.33 -13.85 -15.74
C LEU A 165 -37.75 -15.25 -15.28
N GLN A 166 -37.82 -16.21 -16.20
CA GLN A 166 -38.14 -17.61 -15.89
C GLN A 166 -37.10 -18.20 -14.93
N LEU A 167 -35.82 -17.98 -15.20
CA LEU A 167 -34.74 -18.47 -14.33
C LEU A 167 -34.75 -17.79 -12.96
N ALA A 168 -35.06 -16.50 -12.90
CA ALA A 168 -35.23 -15.77 -11.64
C ALA A 168 -36.38 -16.37 -10.80
N ASP A 169 -37.51 -16.72 -11.43
CA ASP A 169 -38.61 -17.41 -10.74
C ASP A 169 -38.19 -18.79 -10.20
N SER A 170 -37.40 -19.55 -10.96
CA SER A 170 -36.82 -20.82 -10.49
C SER A 170 -35.90 -20.63 -9.27
N LEU A 171 -35.10 -19.56 -9.22
CA LEU A 171 -34.26 -19.25 -8.06
C LEU A 171 -35.08 -18.88 -6.82
N VAL A 172 -36.17 -18.13 -6.99
CA VAL A 172 -37.10 -17.82 -5.90
C VAL A 172 -37.74 -19.10 -5.38
N GLN A 173 -38.21 -19.99 -6.25
CA GLN A 173 -38.75 -21.30 -5.86
C GLN A 173 -37.70 -22.17 -5.16
N LEU A 174 -36.45 -22.17 -5.64
CA LEU A 174 -35.35 -22.90 -5.02
C LEU A 174 -35.06 -22.40 -3.59
N SER A 175 -35.25 -21.10 -3.34
CA SER A 175 -35.09 -20.51 -2.00
C SER A 175 -36.16 -20.97 -1.00
N GLU A 176 -37.34 -21.36 -1.47
CA GLU A 176 -38.43 -21.87 -0.63
C GLU A 176 -38.17 -23.33 -0.21
N HIS A 177 -37.65 -24.16 -1.13
CA HIS A 177 -37.57 -25.62 -0.95
C HIS A 177 -36.18 -26.12 -0.51
N SER A 178 -35.10 -25.39 -0.79
CA SER A 178 -33.74 -25.84 -0.46
C SER A 178 -33.49 -25.83 1.04
N ASN A 179 -32.86 -26.87 1.56
CA ASN A 179 -32.41 -26.98 2.95
C ASN A 179 -30.90 -26.77 3.14
N ASP A 180 -30.14 -26.53 2.06
CA ASP A 180 -28.68 -26.32 2.15
C ASP A 180 -28.37 -24.86 2.57
N PRO A 181 -27.78 -24.63 3.77
CA PRO A 181 -27.48 -23.29 4.24
C PRO A 181 -26.48 -22.53 3.35
N ALA A 182 -25.53 -23.25 2.73
CA ALA A 182 -24.53 -22.64 1.85
C ALA A 182 -25.18 -22.14 0.55
N LEU A 183 -26.21 -22.83 0.07
CA LEU A 183 -27.00 -22.40 -1.09
C LEU A 183 -27.90 -21.21 -0.75
N GLN A 184 -28.59 -21.27 0.39
CA GLN A 184 -29.50 -20.22 0.84
C GLN A 184 -28.81 -18.88 1.06
N MET A 185 -27.55 -18.88 1.50
CA MET A 185 -26.74 -17.65 1.61
C MET A 185 -26.63 -16.92 0.26
N HIS A 186 -26.43 -17.67 -0.84
CA HIS A 186 -26.31 -17.10 -2.18
C HIS A 186 -27.67 -16.67 -2.72
N LEU A 187 -28.73 -17.41 -2.40
CA LEU A 187 -30.11 -17.05 -2.75
C LEU A 187 -30.58 -15.80 -2.00
N ALA A 188 -30.20 -15.61 -0.73
CA ALA A 188 -30.46 -14.37 0.01
C ALA A 188 -29.84 -13.16 -0.70
N LYS A 189 -28.62 -13.31 -1.23
CA LYS A 189 -27.94 -12.24 -2.00
C LYS A 189 -28.61 -11.95 -3.35
N PHE A 190 -29.13 -12.99 -4.00
CA PHE A 190 -29.95 -12.84 -5.21
C PHE A 190 -31.24 -12.06 -4.94
N LEU A 191 -32.00 -12.47 -3.91
CA LEU A 191 -33.25 -11.81 -3.50
C LEU A 191 -33.04 -10.36 -3.07
N GLU A 192 -31.95 -10.07 -2.36
CA GLU A 192 -31.52 -8.72 -2.02
C GLU A 192 -31.31 -7.86 -3.28
N THR A 193 -30.63 -8.41 -4.29
CA THR A 193 -30.34 -7.73 -5.56
C THR A 193 -31.63 -7.49 -6.36
N GLU A 194 -32.51 -8.48 -6.47
CA GLU A 194 -33.80 -8.36 -7.16
C GLU A 194 -34.71 -7.32 -6.47
N ALA A 195 -34.79 -7.33 -5.15
CA ALA A 195 -35.54 -6.34 -4.37
C ALA A 195 -35.00 -4.91 -4.56
N ALA A 196 -33.67 -4.74 -4.62
CA ALA A 196 -33.05 -3.43 -4.81
C ALA A 196 -33.30 -2.85 -6.21
N ILE A 197 -33.19 -3.66 -7.26
CA ILE A 197 -33.31 -3.21 -8.65
C ILE A 197 -34.75 -2.82 -9.01
N PHE A 198 -35.74 -3.59 -8.55
CA PHE A 198 -37.15 -3.37 -8.89
C PHE A 198 -37.90 -2.45 -7.92
N THR A 199 -37.17 -1.55 -7.28
CA THR A 199 -37.70 -0.52 -6.40
C THR A 199 -37.39 0.87 -6.95
N ALA A 200 -38.38 1.77 -6.91
CA ALA A 200 -38.26 3.19 -7.27
C ALA A 200 -37.59 4.01 -6.14
N VAL A 201 -36.80 5.03 -6.47
CA VAL A 201 -36.06 5.86 -5.51
C VAL A 201 -36.83 7.17 -5.23
N PRO A 202 -37.11 7.51 -3.96
CA PRO A 202 -37.98 8.62 -3.60
C PRO A 202 -37.42 10.04 -3.82
N GLN A 203 -36.09 10.26 -4.01
CA GLN A 203 -35.53 11.60 -4.28
C GLN A 203 -34.32 11.58 -5.25
N PRO A 204 -34.28 12.44 -6.29
CA PRO A 204 -33.18 12.47 -7.26
C PRO A 204 -32.02 13.39 -6.81
N GLY A 205 -31.30 13.05 -5.74
CA GLY A 205 -30.08 13.77 -5.32
C GLY A 205 -28.78 13.30 -6.00
N GLY A 206 -28.02 14.21 -6.61
CA GLY A 206 -26.57 14.10 -6.89
C GLY A 206 -26.05 13.10 -7.95
N ARG A 207 -25.12 13.57 -8.80
CA ARG A 207 -24.34 12.81 -9.79
C ARG A 207 -23.29 11.91 -9.11
N SER A 208 -23.68 10.72 -8.68
CA SER A 208 -22.77 9.58 -8.51
C SER A 208 -23.38 8.37 -9.24
N ARG A 209 -22.58 7.37 -9.61
CA ARG A 209 -22.98 6.20 -10.40
C ARG A 209 -24.12 5.44 -9.68
N ARG A 210 -25.38 5.86 -9.88
CA ARG A 210 -26.54 5.34 -9.14
C ARG A 210 -26.76 3.86 -9.47
N PRO A 211 -27.06 2.99 -8.48
CA PRO A 211 -27.50 1.63 -8.76
C PRO A 211 -28.78 1.65 -9.61
N LEU A 212 -28.96 0.62 -10.44
CA LEU A 212 -30.16 0.45 -11.26
C LEU A 212 -31.41 0.47 -10.37
N SER A 213 -32.45 1.17 -10.84
CA SER A 213 -33.71 1.39 -10.12
C SER A 213 -34.86 1.37 -11.11
N LEU A 214 -36.07 1.13 -10.61
CA LEU A 214 -37.28 1.07 -11.43
C LEU A 214 -37.55 2.38 -12.20
N ASP A 215 -37.05 3.51 -11.69
CA ASP A 215 -37.19 4.84 -12.30
C ASP A 215 -36.49 4.97 -13.66
N ARG A 216 -35.49 4.13 -13.93
CA ARG A 216 -34.78 4.14 -15.22
C ARG A 216 -35.58 3.51 -16.35
N VAL A 217 -36.60 2.72 -16.03
CA VAL A 217 -37.47 2.10 -17.04
C VAL A 217 -38.42 3.18 -17.58
N PRO A 218 -38.59 3.34 -18.91
CA PRO A 218 -39.62 4.22 -19.48
C PRO A 218 -41.03 3.71 -19.18
N ASP A 219 -42.01 4.61 -19.01
CA ASP A 219 -43.42 4.22 -18.79
C ASP A 219 -44.04 3.51 -20.00
N SER A 220 -43.53 3.78 -21.20
CA SER A 220 -43.98 3.21 -22.48
C SER A 220 -42.94 2.25 -23.10
N HIS A 221 -42.47 1.25 -22.34
CA HIS A 221 -41.58 0.21 -22.86
C HIS A 221 -42.39 -0.92 -23.52
N ALA A 222 -41.96 -1.45 -24.68
CA ALA A 222 -42.84 -2.33 -25.47
C ALA A 222 -43.10 -3.73 -24.90
N TYR A 223 -42.23 -4.23 -24.02
CA TYR A 223 -42.39 -5.55 -23.40
C TYR A 223 -42.02 -5.62 -21.91
N ILE A 224 -41.59 -4.51 -21.29
CA ILE A 224 -41.23 -4.47 -19.87
C ILE A 224 -42.36 -3.74 -19.14
N SER A 225 -43.00 -4.42 -18.19
CA SER A 225 -44.05 -3.84 -17.36
C SER A 225 -43.48 -3.39 -16.01
N LYS A 226 -43.53 -2.08 -15.73
CA LYS A 226 -43.12 -1.52 -14.43
C LYS A 226 -43.89 -2.12 -13.26
N THR A 227 -45.20 -2.36 -13.43
CA THR A 227 -46.06 -2.92 -12.37
C THR A 227 -45.70 -4.37 -12.08
N ALA A 228 -45.40 -5.16 -13.11
CA ALA A 228 -44.96 -6.53 -12.94
C ALA A 228 -43.59 -6.61 -12.23
N LEU A 229 -42.64 -5.75 -12.60
CA LEU A 229 -41.33 -5.68 -11.94
C LEU A 229 -41.44 -5.24 -10.49
N ALA A 230 -42.24 -4.21 -10.18
CA ALA A 230 -42.49 -3.80 -8.80
C ALA A 230 -43.06 -4.93 -7.94
N ALA A 231 -44.00 -5.72 -8.48
CA ALA A 231 -44.55 -6.89 -7.79
C ALA A 231 -43.48 -7.98 -7.54
N ARG A 232 -42.52 -8.17 -8.46
CA ARG A 232 -41.38 -9.07 -8.26
C ARG A 232 -40.45 -8.59 -7.15
N GLY A 233 -40.10 -7.30 -7.14
CA GLY A 233 -39.27 -6.71 -6.08
C GLY A 233 -39.90 -6.88 -4.69
N GLU A 234 -41.22 -6.68 -4.60
CA GLU A 234 -41.98 -6.90 -3.38
C GLU A 234 -41.97 -8.38 -2.95
N ARG A 235 -42.19 -9.31 -3.90
CA ARG A 235 -42.11 -10.75 -3.63
C ARG A 235 -40.72 -11.14 -3.13
N ALA A 236 -39.65 -10.68 -3.77
CA ALA A 236 -38.27 -10.99 -3.39
C ALA A 236 -37.96 -10.51 -1.96
N ARG A 237 -38.43 -9.30 -1.61
CA ARG A 237 -38.29 -8.74 -0.25
C ARG A 237 -39.05 -9.55 0.80
N GLN A 238 -40.27 -10.00 0.50
CA GLN A 238 -41.04 -10.88 1.38
C GLN A 238 -40.35 -12.23 1.56
N GLN A 239 -39.79 -12.80 0.50
CA GLN A 239 -39.05 -14.07 0.57
C GLN A 239 -37.73 -13.93 1.35
N LEU A 240 -37.00 -12.82 1.17
CA LEU A 240 -35.79 -12.54 1.94
C LEU A 240 -36.07 -12.50 3.45
N LEU A 241 -37.22 -11.96 3.86
CA LEU A 241 -37.66 -12.01 5.26
C LEU A 241 -38.06 -13.41 5.72
N ARG A 242 -38.67 -14.23 4.84
CA ARG A 242 -39.04 -15.62 5.14
C ARG A 242 -37.84 -16.56 5.27
N LEU A 243 -36.67 -16.17 4.73
CA LEU A 243 -35.42 -16.91 4.93
C LEU A 243 -34.94 -16.86 6.38
N LEU A 244 -35.35 -15.85 7.16
CA LEU A 244 -35.07 -15.82 8.59
C LEU A 244 -35.78 -17.02 9.27
N PRO A 245 -35.04 -17.93 9.94
CA PRO A 245 -35.62 -19.16 10.47
C PRO A 245 -36.61 -18.88 11.61
N ASN A 246 -37.69 -19.66 11.68
CA ASN A 246 -38.64 -19.66 12.81
C ASN A 246 -38.12 -20.55 13.95
N SER A 247 -38.69 -20.41 15.16
CA SER A 247 -38.28 -21.11 16.40
C SER A 247 -38.15 -22.63 16.27
N ASP A 248 -38.91 -23.29 15.40
CA ASP A 248 -38.95 -24.76 15.33
C ASP A 248 -38.10 -25.33 14.17
N HIS A 249 -37.26 -24.51 13.52
CA HIS A 249 -36.59 -24.90 12.29
C HIS A 249 -35.20 -25.51 12.52
N LYS A 250 -34.92 -26.67 11.90
CA LYS A 250 -33.55 -27.27 11.79
C LYS A 250 -32.46 -26.31 11.27
N ARG A 251 -32.83 -25.15 10.74
CA ARG A 251 -31.93 -24.13 10.15
C ARG A 251 -31.38 -23.15 11.21
N LEU A 252 -31.94 -23.13 12.42
CA LEU A 252 -31.47 -22.27 13.53
C LEU A 252 -30.03 -22.58 13.96
N CYS A 253 -29.54 -23.79 13.71
CA CYS A 253 -28.17 -24.18 14.08
C CYS A 253 -27.09 -23.59 13.15
N ASN A 254 -27.46 -22.97 12.02
CA ASN A 254 -26.48 -22.43 11.07
C ASN A 254 -26.31 -20.91 11.22
N THR A 255 -25.35 -20.52 12.05
CA THR A 255 -24.98 -19.11 12.31
C THR A 255 -24.56 -18.36 11.04
N THR A 256 -23.84 -19.01 10.12
CA THR A 256 -23.31 -18.37 8.89
C THR A 256 -24.42 -17.95 7.94
N PHE A 257 -25.45 -18.78 7.76
CA PHE A 257 -26.62 -18.45 6.95
C PHE A 257 -27.41 -17.29 7.55
N ILE A 258 -27.66 -17.32 8.86
CA ILE A 258 -28.43 -16.28 9.55
C ILE A 258 -27.71 -14.93 9.46
N THR A 259 -26.41 -14.90 9.78
CA THR A 259 -25.59 -13.68 9.71
C THR A 259 -25.53 -13.11 8.30
N ALA A 260 -25.40 -13.95 7.27
CA ALA A 260 -25.45 -13.50 5.88
C ALA A 260 -26.83 -12.91 5.51
N THR A 261 -27.93 -13.52 5.96
CA THR A 261 -29.29 -13.02 5.71
C THR A 261 -29.53 -11.68 6.40
N ILE A 262 -29.06 -11.50 7.64
CA ILE A 262 -29.08 -10.21 8.36
C ILE A 262 -28.32 -9.15 7.56
N ASN A 263 -27.10 -9.46 7.12
CA ASN A 263 -26.29 -8.53 6.34
C ASN A 263 -26.97 -8.14 5.02
N SER A 264 -27.62 -9.08 4.34
CA SER A 264 -28.39 -8.81 3.12
C SER A 264 -29.59 -7.89 3.37
N ILE A 265 -30.36 -8.14 4.44
CA ILE A 265 -31.50 -7.30 4.82
C ILE A 265 -31.04 -5.87 5.16
N VAL A 266 -29.98 -5.71 5.97
CA VAL A 266 -29.45 -4.40 6.35
C VAL A 266 -28.82 -3.67 5.16
N TYR A 267 -28.15 -4.39 4.26
CA TYR A 267 -27.63 -3.80 3.03
C TYR A 267 -28.75 -3.33 2.09
N LEU A 268 -29.88 -4.04 2.02
CA LEU A 268 -31.07 -3.58 1.30
C LEU A 268 -31.62 -2.28 1.89
N MET A 269 -31.67 -2.14 3.23
CA MET A 269 -32.06 -0.88 3.88
C MET A 269 -31.12 0.27 3.49
N ASN A 270 -29.82 0.01 3.41
CA ASN A 270 -28.83 1.01 2.99
C ASN A 270 -29.02 1.44 1.53
N LEU A 271 -29.33 0.50 0.63
CA LEU A 271 -29.58 0.78 -0.79
C LEU A 271 -30.94 1.45 -1.06
N ARG A 272 -31.95 1.13 -0.24
CA ARG A 272 -33.33 1.61 -0.36
C ARG A 272 -33.87 2.01 1.03
N PRO A 273 -33.52 3.23 1.50
CA PRO A 273 -33.88 3.69 2.85
C PRO A 273 -35.38 3.70 3.14
N GLN A 274 -36.24 3.81 2.12
CA GLN A 274 -37.71 3.73 2.25
C GLN A 274 -38.22 2.45 2.92
N PHE A 275 -37.44 1.37 2.90
CA PHE A 275 -37.79 0.11 3.54
C PHE A 275 -37.23 -0.03 4.96
N CYS A 276 -36.44 0.94 5.43
CA CYS A 276 -35.75 0.87 6.72
C CYS A 276 -36.75 0.63 7.85
N GLU A 277 -37.83 1.41 7.94
CA GLU A 277 -38.85 1.28 8.98
C GLU A 277 -39.47 -0.13 9.03
N GLN A 278 -40.01 -0.62 7.91
CA GLN A 278 -40.70 -1.92 7.85
C GLN A 278 -39.75 -3.11 8.04
N LEU A 279 -38.56 -3.08 7.43
CA LEU A 279 -37.61 -4.19 7.53
C LEU A 279 -36.93 -4.23 8.91
N LEU A 280 -36.65 -3.06 9.50
CA LEU A 280 -35.97 -2.97 10.79
C LEU A 280 -36.88 -3.49 11.89
N GLU A 281 -38.15 -3.10 11.89
CA GLU A 281 -39.13 -3.58 12.85
C GLU A 281 -39.25 -5.11 12.81
N ARG A 282 -39.42 -5.69 11.62
CA ARG A 282 -39.52 -7.15 11.46
C ARG A 282 -38.25 -7.88 11.88
N LEU A 283 -37.08 -7.34 11.56
CA LEU A 283 -35.79 -7.94 11.91
C LEU A 283 -35.55 -7.92 13.43
N ILE A 284 -35.85 -6.81 14.09
CA ILE A 284 -35.71 -6.69 15.56
C ILE A 284 -36.71 -7.61 16.26
N ASN A 285 -37.97 -7.62 15.85
CA ASN A 285 -39.00 -8.47 16.47
C ASN A 285 -38.63 -9.96 16.33
N TRP A 286 -38.15 -10.37 15.14
CA TRP A 286 -37.65 -11.72 14.92
C TRP A 286 -36.48 -12.07 15.85
N TYR A 287 -35.48 -11.17 15.97
CA TYR A 287 -34.33 -11.38 16.84
C TYR A 287 -34.74 -11.52 18.32
N MET A 288 -35.65 -10.66 18.79
CA MET A 288 -36.13 -10.70 20.18
C MET A 288 -36.85 -12.01 20.51
N VAL A 289 -37.70 -12.50 19.60
CA VAL A 289 -38.42 -13.77 19.78
C VAL A 289 -37.44 -14.94 19.91
N ILE A 290 -36.46 -15.03 19.02
CA ILE A 290 -35.49 -16.13 19.03
C ILE A 290 -34.57 -16.06 20.24
N ASN A 291 -34.14 -14.86 20.61
CA ASN A 291 -33.21 -14.67 21.72
C ASN A 291 -33.88 -14.83 23.10
N SER A 292 -35.21 -14.71 23.17
CA SER A 292 -35.99 -14.91 24.41
C SER A 292 -36.32 -16.36 24.73
N SER A 293 -36.19 -17.27 23.77
CA SER A 293 -36.48 -18.70 23.94
C SER A 293 -35.19 -19.47 24.30
N GLU A 294 -35.06 -19.84 25.58
CA GLU A 294 -33.88 -20.52 26.14
C GLU A 294 -33.57 -21.89 25.51
N GLN A 295 -34.52 -22.49 24.78
CA GLN A 295 -34.40 -23.85 24.23
C GLN A 295 -33.98 -23.93 22.75
N THR A 296 -33.82 -22.80 22.05
CA THR A 296 -33.73 -22.78 20.59
C THR A 296 -32.33 -22.58 19.98
N MET A 297 -31.40 -21.91 20.68
CA MET A 297 -30.05 -21.62 20.17
C MET A 297 -29.00 -21.76 21.27
N THR A 298 -27.78 -22.16 20.90
CA THR A 298 -26.68 -22.18 21.89
C THR A 298 -26.27 -20.75 22.26
N HIS A 299 -25.75 -20.56 23.47
CA HIS A 299 -25.28 -19.26 23.95
C HIS A 299 -24.31 -18.59 22.96
N LEU A 300 -23.38 -19.35 22.37
CA LEU A 300 -22.43 -18.85 21.37
C LEU A 300 -23.12 -18.34 20.09
N GLN A 301 -24.16 -19.04 19.62
CA GLN A 301 -24.91 -18.63 18.44
C GLN A 301 -25.70 -17.34 18.69
N SER A 302 -26.37 -17.25 19.84
CA SER A 302 -27.09 -16.04 20.27
C SER A 302 -26.16 -14.82 20.34
N VAL A 303 -24.98 -14.96 20.98
CA VAL A 303 -23.98 -13.88 21.08
C VAL A 303 -23.48 -13.45 19.70
N THR A 304 -23.19 -14.42 18.81
CA THR A 304 -22.66 -14.15 17.47
C THR A 304 -23.68 -13.44 16.57
N ILE A 305 -24.93 -13.89 16.60
CA ILE A 305 -26.02 -13.28 15.82
C ILE A 305 -26.32 -11.88 16.37
N GLY A 306 -26.41 -11.73 17.69
CA GLY A 306 -26.62 -10.43 18.33
C GLY A 306 -25.52 -9.43 18.00
N LYS A 307 -24.26 -9.87 18.00
CA LYS A 307 -23.11 -9.03 17.61
C LYS A 307 -23.19 -8.61 16.15
N THR A 308 -23.50 -9.55 15.25
CA THR A 308 -23.62 -9.27 13.82
C THR A 308 -24.72 -8.24 13.55
N LEU A 309 -25.89 -8.40 14.16
CA LEU A 309 -27.00 -7.47 14.04
C LEU A 309 -26.63 -6.07 14.53
N ARG A 310 -26.02 -5.95 15.72
CA ARG A 310 -25.56 -4.67 16.29
C ARG A 310 -24.55 -3.96 15.39
N ILE A 311 -23.56 -4.68 14.89
CA ILE A 311 -22.54 -4.13 13.97
C ILE A 311 -23.18 -3.67 12.66
N ALA A 312 -24.05 -4.48 12.06
CA ALA A 312 -24.71 -4.15 10.80
C ALA A 312 -25.58 -2.89 10.94
N LEU A 313 -26.36 -2.78 12.02
CA LEU A 313 -27.19 -1.60 12.29
C LEU A 313 -26.36 -0.36 12.60
N LEU A 314 -25.24 -0.48 13.32
CA LEU A 314 -24.30 0.62 13.55
C LEU A 314 -23.68 1.12 12.24
N GLN A 315 -23.30 0.20 11.34
CA GLN A 315 -22.81 0.53 10.00
C GLN A 315 -23.86 1.22 9.12
N LEU A 316 -25.15 0.93 9.34
CA LEU A 316 -26.26 1.61 8.68
C LEU A 316 -26.48 3.02 9.26
N TYR A 317 -26.49 3.15 10.58
CA TYR A 317 -26.65 4.42 11.31
C TYR A 317 -25.57 5.45 10.95
N THR A 318 -24.32 5.00 10.75
CA THR A 318 -23.19 5.88 10.43
C THR A 318 -23.18 6.40 8.99
N ARG A 319 -24.18 6.07 8.15
CA ARG A 319 -24.25 6.53 6.74
C ARG A 319 -24.94 7.88 6.63
N ASN A 320 -24.30 8.82 5.94
CA ASN A 320 -24.78 10.21 5.79
C ASN A 320 -26.20 10.33 5.20
N HIS A 321 -26.62 9.44 4.30
CA HIS A 321 -27.96 9.49 3.67
C HIS A 321 -29.07 8.84 4.52
N MET A 322 -28.74 8.24 5.67
CA MET A 322 -29.69 7.64 6.60
C MET A 322 -30.17 8.61 7.70
N GLY A 323 -29.83 9.90 7.61
CA GLY A 323 -30.14 10.90 8.64
C GLY A 323 -31.63 11.04 8.99
N ALA A 324 -32.55 10.77 8.06
CA ALA A 324 -33.99 10.77 8.35
C ALA A 324 -34.44 9.61 9.26
N TYR A 325 -33.63 8.55 9.38
CA TYR A 325 -33.90 7.36 10.17
C TYR A 325 -32.94 7.24 11.37
N SER A 326 -32.11 8.24 11.63
CA SER A 326 -31.08 8.17 12.68
C SER A 326 -31.69 8.01 14.06
N GLU A 327 -32.73 8.78 14.40
CA GLU A 327 -33.40 8.70 15.71
C GLU A 327 -34.03 7.31 15.94
N MET A 328 -34.66 6.74 14.91
CA MET A 328 -35.24 5.40 14.96
C MET A 328 -34.18 4.32 15.14
N LEU A 329 -33.08 4.41 14.39
CA LEU A 329 -31.95 3.48 14.48
C LEU A 329 -31.25 3.60 15.84
N GLU A 330 -31.09 4.81 16.37
CA GLU A 330 -30.55 5.10 17.70
C GLU A 330 -31.40 4.42 18.78
N HIS A 331 -32.72 4.63 18.78
CA HIS A 331 -33.63 3.99 19.71
C HIS A 331 -33.57 2.45 19.63
N LYS A 332 -33.49 1.87 18.43
CA LYS A 332 -33.39 0.40 18.26
C LYS A 332 -32.03 -0.13 18.71
N LEU A 333 -30.94 0.61 18.50
CA LEU A 333 -29.61 0.28 19.00
C LEU A 333 -29.54 0.38 20.53
N ASP A 334 -30.19 1.37 21.13
CA ASP A 334 -30.35 1.48 22.60
C ASP A 334 -31.13 0.28 23.16
N THR A 335 -32.19 -0.15 22.46
CA THR A 335 -33.00 -1.32 22.86
C THR A 335 -32.18 -2.62 22.79
N LEU A 336 -31.33 -2.78 21.77
CA LEU A 336 -30.46 -3.95 21.62
C LEU A 336 -29.26 -3.93 22.58
N GLY A 337 -28.82 -2.74 22.99
CA GLY A 337 -27.67 -2.52 23.87
C GLY A 337 -26.37 -3.10 23.30
N GLY A 338 -25.45 -3.45 24.21
CA GLY A 338 -24.21 -4.15 23.87
C GLY A 338 -22.96 -3.25 23.80
N PRO A 339 -21.76 -3.86 23.90
CA PRO A 339 -20.50 -3.13 24.05
C PRO A 339 -20.11 -2.28 22.84
N GLU A 340 -20.49 -2.63 21.61
CA GLU A 340 -20.13 -1.90 20.39
C GLU A 340 -20.87 -0.55 20.31
N TRP A 341 -22.16 -0.54 20.66
CA TRP A 341 -22.98 0.67 20.69
C TRP A 341 -22.55 1.62 21.80
N ALA A 342 -22.34 1.09 23.01
CA ALA A 342 -21.83 1.86 24.15
C ALA A 342 -20.46 2.52 23.85
N ARG A 343 -19.53 1.77 23.23
CA ARG A 343 -18.22 2.29 22.80
C ARG A 343 -18.35 3.41 21.77
N TRP A 344 -19.27 3.28 20.82
CA TRP A 344 -19.51 4.30 19.80
C TRP A 344 -20.09 5.59 20.41
N GLN A 345 -21.05 5.47 21.32
CA GLN A 345 -21.60 6.61 22.06
C GLN A 345 -20.52 7.35 22.87
N GLU A 346 -19.64 6.61 23.55
CA GLU A 346 -18.52 7.17 24.31
C GLU A 346 -17.49 7.88 23.41
N PHE A 347 -17.15 7.30 22.26
CA PHE A 347 -16.28 7.92 21.27
C PHE A 347 -16.87 9.26 20.76
N GLN A 348 -18.17 9.30 20.46
CA GLN A 348 -18.83 10.54 20.03
C GLN A 348 -18.90 11.60 21.12
N LYS A 349 -19.03 11.19 22.39
CA LYS A 349 -18.96 12.10 23.53
C LYS A 349 -17.56 12.73 23.63
N ARG A 350 -16.50 11.92 23.53
CA ARG A 350 -15.10 12.40 23.57
C ARG A 350 -14.76 13.34 22.40
N GLU A 351 -15.26 13.08 21.20
CA GLU A 351 -15.05 13.98 20.05
C GLU A 351 -15.82 15.30 20.20
N ARG A 352 -17.04 15.28 20.75
CA ARG A 352 -17.76 16.52 21.12
C ARG A 352 -16.98 17.33 22.15
N GLU A 353 -16.45 16.69 23.18
CA GLU A 353 -15.62 17.33 24.20
C GLU A 353 -14.28 17.88 23.64
N ARG A 354 -13.69 17.24 22.63
CA ARG A 354 -12.50 17.76 21.94
C ARG A 354 -12.81 18.97 21.08
N ARG A 355 -13.91 18.94 20.32
CA ARG A 355 -14.38 20.10 19.56
C ARG A 355 -14.73 21.26 20.46
N GLN A 356 -15.44 21.01 21.56
CA GLN A 356 -15.73 22.03 22.57
C GLN A 356 -14.44 22.59 23.17
N ARG A 357 -13.44 21.75 23.49
CA ARG A 357 -12.13 22.21 23.98
C ARG A 357 -11.38 23.06 22.95
N HIS A 358 -11.41 22.67 21.68
CA HIS A 358 -10.81 23.44 20.59
C HIS A 358 -11.52 24.78 20.40
N GLU A 359 -12.86 24.80 20.40
CA GLU A 359 -13.65 26.02 20.34
C GLU A 359 -13.41 26.93 21.56
N THR A 360 -13.29 26.37 22.77
CA THR A 360 -12.92 27.15 23.96
C THR A 360 -11.49 27.67 23.91
N TRP A 361 -10.55 26.90 23.32
CA TRP A 361 -9.17 27.33 23.12
C TRP A 361 -9.08 28.44 22.07
N GLU A 362 -9.78 28.30 20.95
CA GLU A 362 -9.90 29.36 19.93
C GLU A 362 -10.52 30.64 20.52
N ARG A 363 -11.56 30.51 21.36
CA ARG A 363 -12.13 31.65 22.09
C ARG A 363 -11.16 32.26 23.10
N SER A 364 -10.24 31.49 23.66
CA SER A 364 -9.22 31.97 24.61
C SER A 364 -8.04 32.69 23.94
N LEU A 365 -7.82 32.48 22.63
CA LEU A 365 -6.80 33.18 21.84
C LEU A 365 -7.23 34.59 21.41
N VAL A 366 -8.51 34.94 21.57
CA VAL A 366 -9.01 36.29 21.33
C VAL A 366 -8.92 37.07 22.65
N PRO A 367 -8.10 38.15 22.74
CA PRO A 367 -8.01 38.94 23.96
C PRO A 367 -9.36 39.59 24.28
N PRO A 368 -9.73 39.72 25.57
CA PRO A 368 -11.02 40.30 25.95
C PRO A 368 -11.08 41.75 25.50
N LYS A 369 -12.09 42.06 24.68
CA LYS A 369 -12.40 43.41 24.22
C LYS A 369 -12.64 44.30 25.44
N ALA A 370 -11.91 45.41 25.55
CA ALA A 370 -12.12 46.42 26.57
C ALA A 370 -13.60 46.81 26.67
N ALA A 371 -14.09 46.93 27.91
CA ALA A 371 -15.47 47.30 28.21
C ALA A 371 -15.86 48.60 27.47
N PRO A 372 -17.05 48.66 26.86
CA PRO A 372 -17.52 49.88 26.22
C PRO A 372 -18.02 50.87 27.29
N ASP A 373 -17.47 52.08 27.24
CA ASP A 373 -17.91 53.26 27.99
C ASP A 373 -19.41 53.55 27.75
N GLU A 374 -20.06 54.02 28.81
CA GLU A 374 -21.50 54.21 28.93
C GLU A 374 -22.02 55.39 28.08
N GLY A 375 -22.82 55.04 27.06
CA GLY A 375 -24.10 55.68 26.70
C GLY A 375 -24.09 57.05 25.98
N PRO A 376 -25.29 57.60 25.68
CA PRO A 376 -26.54 56.94 25.33
C PRO A 376 -27.06 57.44 23.97
N HIS A 377 -27.92 56.66 23.30
CA HIS A 377 -29.19 57.11 22.73
C HIS A 377 -29.76 56.08 21.75
N SER A 378 -30.99 55.63 22.05
CA SER A 378 -32.15 55.56 21.14
C SER A 378 -31.91 54.98 19.73
N ALA A 379 -32.59 53.95 19.24
CA ALA A 379 -33.78 53.25 19.68
C ALA A 379 -33.92 52.01 18.76
N ARG A 380 -34.52 50.94 19.31
CA ARG A 380 -35.48 50.03 18.68
C ARG A 380 -35.65 50.17 17.15
N TRP A 381 -35.41 49.12 16.37
CA TRP A 381 -36.32 48.62 15.32
C TRP A 381 -35.87 47.24 14.81
N VAL A 382 -36.84 46.34 14.66
CA VAL A 382 -36.77 45.03 13.99
C VAL A 382 -37.22 45.23 12.51
N PRO A 383 -37.29 44.18 11.68
CA PRO A 383 -36.58 44.01 10.41
C PRO A 383 -37.40 44.43 9.17
N ALA A 384 -36.83 44.31 7.96
CA ALA A 384 -37.43 43.79 6.70
C ALA A 384 -36.57 44.24 5.47
N PRO A 385 -36.88 43.85 4.21
CA PRO A 385 -36.08 42.89 3.42
C PRO A 385 -35.66 43.40 2.02
N GLU A 386 -34.98 42.52 1.27
CA GLU A 386 -34.87 42.36 -0.20
C GLU A 386 -35.15 43.54 -1.15
N ASP A 387 -34.14 43.86 -1.95
CA ASP A 387 -34.15 44.06 -3.43
C ASP A 387 -32.74 44.57 -3.79
N GLY A 388 -32.02 44.18 -4.84
CA GLY A 388 -32.44 43.77 -6.17
C GLY A 388 -31.77 44.71 -7.18
N GLN A 389 -30.78 44.17 -7.91
CA GLN A 389 -30.35 44.57 -9.27
C GLN A 389 -29.14 45.53 -9.51
N GLU A 390 -28.41 45.13 -10.56
CA GLU A 390 -27.57 45.89 -11.53
C GLU A 390 -26.04 46.01 -11.32
N GLU A 391 -25.31 45.07 -11.95
CA GLU A 391 -24.06 45.33 -12.69
C GLU A 391 -24.38 46.16 -13.97
N PRO A 392 -23.50 47.02 -14.56
CA PRO A 392 -22.22 46.54 -15.14
C PRO A 392 -21.05 47.54 -15.37
N ALA A 393 -19.88 46.95 -15.66
CA ALA A 393 -18.84 47.31 -16.66
C ALA A 393 -17.91 48.56 -16.54
N PHE A 394 -16.60 48.21 -16.53
CA PHE A 394 -15.45 48.78 -17.27
C PHE A 394 -14.62 49.99 -16.75
N GLN A 395 -13.44 49.64 -16.23
CA GLN A 395 -12.04 50.17 -16.41
C GLN A 395 -11.81 51.38 -17.37
N PRO A 396 -10.75 52.21 -17.23
CA PRO A 396 -9.34 51.81 -16.93
C PRO A 396 -8.47 52.77 -16.08
N ALA A 397 -7.27 52.26 -15.72
CA ALA A 397 -6.21 52.89 -14.91
C ALA A 397 -5.56 54.14 -15.56
N PRO A 398 -4.74 54.92 -14.82
CA PRO A 398 -3.32 54.55 -14.67
C PRO A 398 -2.63 55.04 -13.36
N GLY A 399 -1.46 54.45 -13.06
CA GLY A 399 -0.32 55.28 -12.62
C GLY A 399 0.50 54.89 -11.38
N VAL A 400 1.54 54.10 -11.63
CA VAL A 400 2.92 54.19 -11.09
C VAL A 400 3.23 53.68 -9.67
N ASP A 401 3.71 52.42 -9.67
CA ASP A 401 4.99 51.91 -9.16
C ASP A 401 5.69 52.56 -7.96
N ILE A 402 5.90 51.77 -6.89
CA ILE A 402 7.21 51.58 -6.25
C ILE A 402 7.37 50.10 -5.87
N VAL A 403 8.51 49.56 -6.30
CA VAL A 403 9.04 48.20 -6.10
C VAL A 403 9.70 48.10 -4.71
N THR A 404 9.95 46.87 -4.26
CA THR A 404 10.98 46.48 -3.27
C THR A 404 10.73 46.78 -1.79
N ASP A 405 10.67 45.69 -1.01
CA ASP A 405 11.77 45.22 -0.16
C ASP A 405 11.51 45.02 1.35
N ILE A 406 12.06 43.87 1.80
CA ILE A 406 12.88 43.70 3.01
C ILE A 406 12.19 43.28 4.33
N GLU A 407 12.38 41.97 4.57
CA GLU A 407 13.07 41.37 5.73
C GLU A 407 12.32 40.86 6.96
N MET A 408 12.78 39.65 7.32
CA MET A 408 12.76 39.02 8.63
C MET A 408 13.34 39.90 9.75
N PRO A 409 13.13 39.47 11.01
CA PRO A 409 14.28 39.06 11.83
C PRO A 409 14.10 37.58 12.27
N LEU A 410 15.05 36.69 11.96
CA LEU A 410 16.20 36.31 12.81
C LEU A 410 15.76 35.79 14.19
N LEU A 411 15.76 34.48 14.42
CA LEU A 411 16.90 33.70 14.96
C LEU A 411 17.50 34.26 16.27
N LYS A 412 17.23 33.49 17.35
CA LYS A 412 18.16 33.13 18.46
C LYS A 412 18.46 34.19 19.54
N PRO A 413 18.73 33.77 20.79
CA PRO A 413 19.67 32.70 21.20
C PRO A 413 18.98 31.55 21.98
N LEU A 414 19.37 30.26 22.00
CA LEU A 414 20.53 29.46 21.56
C LEU A 414 21.91 30.06 21.86
N ALA A 415 22.05 30.53 23.10
CA ALA A 415 23.32 30.74 23.80
C ALA A 415 23.44 29.95 25.12
N ASP A 416 22.38 29.27 25.59
CA ASP A 416 22.41 28.58 26.90
C ASP A 416 22.63 27.06 26.85
N VAL A 417 22.73 26.44 25.66
CA VAL A 417 22.80 24.97 25.56
C VAL A 417 24.22 24.43 25.36
N LEU A 418 25.23 25.29 25.16
CA LEU A 418 26.62 24.84 25.01
C LEU A 418 27.60 25.77 25.75
N GLY A 419 27.54 25.72 27.08
CA GLY A 419 28.54 26.31 27.97
C GLY A 419 29.09 25.26 28.94
N VAL A 420 30.11 24.52 28.51
CA VAL A 420 30.89 23.62 29.38
C VAL A 420 31.52 24.44 30.52
N LYS A 421 31.26 24.07 31.78
CA LYS A 421 32.26 24.11 32.85
C LYS A 421 31.92 23.10 33.96
N SER A 422 32.97 22.38 34.32
CA SER A 422 33.12 21.35 35.34
C SER A 422 32.70 21.78 36.75
N CYS A 423 32.20 20.82 37.53
CA CYS A 423 32.73 20.36 38.83
C CYS A 423 31.65 19.52 39.57
N THR A 424 31.84 18.20 39.61
CA THR A 424 32.08 17.36 40.81
C THR A 424 31.01 17.41 41.90
N ASN A 425 30.18 16.37 42.02
CA ASN A 425 30.24 15.38 43.12
C ASN A 425 28.90 14.66 43.38
N ASN A 426 29.06 13.36 43.63
CA ASN A 426 28.25 12.46 44.46
C ASN A 426 26.90 11.97 43.91
N SER A 427 26.94 10.81 43.25
CA SER A 427 26.04 9.68 43.57
C SER A 427 26.54 8.39 42.89
N ASP A 428 27.81 8.02 43.10
CA ASP A 428 28.38 6.76 42.62
C ASP A 428 28.23 5.59 43.62
N ASP A 429 27.64 5.81 44.80
CA ASP A 429 27.54 4.77 45.83
C ASP A 429 26.34 3.82 45.69
N ASN A 430 25.32 4.14 44.87
CA ASN A 430 24.12 3.30 44.74
C ASN A 430 24.15 2.31 43.56
N GLN A 431 25.18 2.35 42.69
CA GLN A 431 25.30 1.40 41.57
C GLN A 431 26.25 0.22 41.85
N ILE A 432 27.06 0.29 42.91
CA ILE A 432 28.00 -0.77 43.26
C ILE A 432 27.31 -1.87 44.09
N GLU A 433 26.39 -1.51 44.99
CA GLU A 433 25.65 -2.48 45.82
C GLU A 433 24.72 -3.38 44.98
N LEU A 434 24.12 -2.83 43.91
CA LEU A 434 23.25 -3.58 42.99
C LEU A 434 24.03 -4.53 42.05
N LEU A 435 25.33 -4.29 41.84
CA LEU A 435 26.21 -5.14 41.04
C LEU A 435 26.89 -6.23 41.89
N GLU A 436 27.15 -5.97 43.17
CA GLU A 436 27.63 -7.00 44.10
C GLU A 436 26.56 -8.05 44.44
N GLU A 437 25.29 -7.66 44.49
CA GLU A 437 24.18 -8.60 44.75
C GLU A 437 23.92 -9.53 43.56
N ARG A 438 24.06 -9.03 42.32
CA ARG A 438 23.94 -9.85 41.10
C ARG A 438 25.10 -10.83 40.91
N THR A 439 26.29 -10.49 41.39
CA THR A 439 27.47 -11.37 41.29
C THR A 439 27.44 -12.50 42.33
N LYS A 440 26.67 -12.35 43.43
CA LYS A 440 26.45 -13.41 44.43
C LYS A 440 25.44 -14.48 43.97
N ARG A 441 24.41 -14.11 43.19
CA ARG A 441 23.43 -15.09 42.66
C ARG A 441 24.03 -16.02 41.60
N VAL A 442 24.91 -15.50 40.74
CA VAL A 442 25.60 -16.30 39.70
C VAL A 442 26.62 -17.30 40.29
N LYS A 443 27.05 -17.11 41.55
CA LYS A 443 27.93 -18.07 42.25
C LYS A 443 27.16 -19.17 42.99
N LEU A 444 25.89 -18.97 43.35
CA LEU A 444 25.07 -20.00 43.98
C LEU A 444 24.60 -21.06 42.97
N ASP A 445 24.30 -20.64 41.74
CA ASP A 445 23.83 -21.55 40.67
C ASP A 445 24.94 -22.46 40.12
N LYS A 446 26.22 -22.13 40.36
CA LYS A 446 27.38 -22.97 39.98
C LYS A 446 27.81 -23.97 41.07
N GLU A 447 27.27 -23.90 42.27
CA GLU A 447 27.61 -24.82 43.37
C GLU A 447 26.55 -25.92 43.58
N GLN A 448 25.39 -25.88 42.92
CA GLN A 448 24.38 -26.95 42.98
C GLN A 448 24.49 -28.00 41.85
N GLU A 449 25.39 -27.83 40.89
CA GLU A 449 25.62 -28.79 39.80
C GLU A 449 26.73 -29.82 40.09
N ASN A 450 27.37 -29.78 41.27
CA ASN A 450 28.47 -30.69 41.65
C ASN A 450 28.14 -31.56 42.87
N LEU A 451 27.08 -32.37 42.81
CA LEU A 451 26.91 -33.53 43.70
C LEU A 451 26.17 -34.67 42.96
N VAL A 452 26.89 -35.35 42.06
CA VAL A 452 26.57 -36.73 41.65
C VAL A 452 27.89 -37.50 41.63
N GLU A 453 28.05 -38.43 42.58
CA GLU A 453 29.19 -39.37 42.63
C GLU A 453 29.01 -40.52 41.62
N PRO A 454 30.11 -41.10 41.11
CA PRO A 454 30.08 -42.12 40.07
C PRO A 454 29.92 -43.55 40.61
N ASP A 455 29.37 -44.40 39.74
CA ASP A 455 29.00 -45.80 39.92
C ASP A 455 30.09 -46.72 40.48
N LYS A 456 29.65 -47.69 41.30
CA LYS A 456 30.38 -48.94 41.58
C LYS A 456 29.56 -50.13 41.07
N GLU A 457 30.18 -50.88 40.18
CA GLU A 457 29.76 -52.18 39.66
C GLU A 457 29.55 -53.21 40.79
N ILE A 458 28.43 -53.94 40.73
CA ILE A 458 28.28 -55.28 41.32
C ILE A 458 27.54 -56.17 40.31
N GLU A 459 28.14 -57.33 40.04
CA GLU A 459 27.77 -58.38 39.09
C GLU A 459 26.53 -59.23 39.50
N VAL A 460 25.67 -59.54 38.50
CA VAL A 460 25.05 -60.86 38.13
C VAL A 460 24.02 -61.49 39.13
N PRO A 461 22.86 -62.09 38.71
CA PRO A 461 22.68 -62.91 37.49
C PRO A 461 21.42 -62.70 36.63
N GLU A 462 21.61 -63.02 35.35
CA GLU A 462 20.60 -63.43 34.39
C GLU A 462 19.69 -64.54 34.95
N LYS A 463 18.38 -64.29 34.90
CA LYS A 463 17.39 -65.35 34.75
C LYS A 463 16.38 -64.89 33.72
N GLU A 464 16.49 -65.48 32.54
CA GLU A 464 15.50 -65.42 31.46
C GLU A 464 14.10 -65.70 32.03
N LEU A 465 13.22 -64.71 31.90
CA LEU A 465 11.79 -64.92 31.74
C LEU A 465 11.35 -63.97 30.63
N GLU A 466 11.35 -64.49 29.41
CA GLU A 466 10.61 -63.91 28.29
C GLU A 466 9.14 -63.79 28.70
N VAL A 467 8.74 -62.59 29.11
CA VAL A 467 7.32 -62.20 29.16
C VAL A 467 7.07 -61.43 27.87
N PRO A 468 6.14 -61.86 27.01
CA PRO A 468 5.97 -61.27 25.68
C PRO A 468 5.48 -59.82 25.79
N ASP A 469 6.05 -58.90 24.99
CA ASP A 469 5.72 -57.46 24.87
C ASP A 469 4.22 -57.10 24.87
N LYS A 470 3.37 -58.05 24.47
CA LYS A 470 1.90 -57.90 24.50
C LYS A 470 1.32 -57.85 25.91
N GLU A 471 2.00 -58.43 26.90
CA GLU A 471 1.60 -58.42 28.30
C GLU A 471 2.01 -57.11 29.00
N LEU A 472 3.19 -56.55 28.69
CA LEU A 472 3.59 -55.21 29.14
C LEU A 472 2.69 -54.09 28.55
N GLN A 473 2.33 -54.19 27.26
CA GLN A 473 1.36 -53.27 26.66
C GLN A 473 -0.07 -53.45 27.20
N ARG A 474 -0.49 -54.68 27.54
CA ARG A 474 -1.78 -54.92 28.21
C ARG A 474 -1.78 -54.41 29.65
N VAL A 475 -0.70 -54.59 30.39
CA VAL A 475 -0.53 -54.10 31.76
C VAL A 475 -0.46 -52.58 31.80
N ALA A 476 0.19 -51.93 30.82
CA ALA A 476 0.20 -50.47 30.68
C ALA A 476 -1.17 -49.89 30.31
N VAL A 477 -1.93 -50.55 29.43
CA VAL A 477 -3.31 -50.13 29.06
C VAL A 477 -4.31 -50.42 30.19
N GLU A 478 -4.17 -51.54 30.90
CA GLU A 478 -4.97 -51.83 32.09
C GLU A 478 -4.65 -50.85 33.22
N SER A 479 -3.37 -50.49 33.44
CA SER A 479 -2.98 -49.50 34.45
C SER A 479 -3.47 -48.10 34.10
N ASP A 480 -3.44 -47.68 32.83
CA ASP A 480 -3.96 -46.38 32.38
C ASP A 480 -5.48 -46.31 32.59
N SER A 481 -6.23 -47.37 32.26
CA SER A 481 -7.69 -47.40 32.49
C SER A 481 -8.04 -47.41 33.98
N LYS A 482 -7.23 -48.09 34.80
CA LYS A 482 -7.47 -48.22 36.25
C LYS A 482 -7.15 -46.93 36.98
N ILE A 483 -6.09 -46.22 36.59
CA ILE A 483 -5.74 -44.90 37.12
C ILE A 483 -6.76 -43.85 36.65
N GLU A 484 -7.23 -43.90 35.40
CA GLU A 484 -8.26 -42.98 34.88
C GLU A 484 -9.62 -43.18 35.58
N THR A 485 -9.95 -44.43 35.94
CA THR A 485 -11.17 -44.78 36.70
C THR A 485 -11.04 -44.42 38.19
N GLU A 486 -9.92 -44.74 38.83
CA GLU A 486 -9.63 -44.34 40.23
C GLU A 486 -9.60 -42.81 40.39
N MET A 487 -9.16 -42.07 39.36
CA MET A 487 -9.23 -40.61 39.34
C MET A 487 -10.64 -40.06 39.11
N GLN A 488 -11.46 -40.65 38.22
CA GLN A 488 -12.87 -40.25 38.08
C GLN A 488 -13.62 -40.42 39.41
N ASP A 489 -13.36 -41.50 40.15
CA ASP A 489 -13.93 -41.73 41.48
C ASP A 489 -13.35 -40.78 42.55
N ALA A 490 -12.05 -40.49 42.51
CA ALA A 490 -11.40 -39.56 43.44
C ALA A 490 -11.74 -38.07 43.19
N LEU A 491 -12.21 -37.72 41.98
CA LEU A 491 -12.61 -36.36 41.60
C LEU A 491 -14.13 -36.17 41.66
N GLY A 492 -14.94 -37.22 41.45
CA GLY A 492 -16.40 -37.19 41.61
C GLY A 492 -16.88 -37.24 43.07
N SER A 493 -15.98 -37.47 44.03
CA SER A 493 -16.30 -37.61 45.46
C SER A 493 -16.27 -36.30 46.27
N GLU A 494 -15.83 -35.17 45.69
CA GLU A 494 -15.94 -33.86 46.35
C GLU A 494 -17.19 -33.11 45.84
N PRO A 495 -18.03 -32.55 46.75
CA PRO A 495 -19.24 -31.83 46.36
C PRO A 495 -18.89 -30.55 45.58
N PRO A 496 -19.72 -30.13 44.61
CA PRO A 496 -19.51 -28.92 43.82
C PRO A 496 -19.29 -27.72 44.76
N PHE A 497 -18.23 -26.97 44.51
CA PHE A 497 -17.92 -25.78 45.31
C PHE A 497 -18.87 -24.64 44.90
N GLU A 498 -20.02 -24.55 45.58
CA GLU A 498 -20.94 -23.43 45.43
C GLU A 498 -20.38 -22.19 46.12
N MET A 499 -20.05 -21.18 45.33
CA MET A 499 -19.76 -19.84 45.84
C MET A 499 -21.07 -19.20 46.32
N LEU A 500 -21.31 -19.24 47.64
CA LEU A 500 -22.41 -18.50 48.25
C LEU A 500 -22.21 -16.98 48.06
N ALA A 501 -23.32 -16.25 47.88
CA ALA A 501 -23.31 -14.79 47.71
C ALA A 501 -22.48 -14.10 48.82
N MET A 502 -21.37 -13.48 48.42
CA MET A 502 -20.35 -12.90 49.32
C MET A 502 -20.88 -11.79 50.23
N ASP A 503 -22.01 -11.18 49.85
CA ASP A 503 -22.62 -10.04 50.54
C ASP A 503 -23.23 -10.40 51.91
N ALA A 504 -23.43 -11.69 52.20
CA ALA A 504 -24.04 -12.17 53.45
C ALA A 504 -23.06 -12.73 54.49
N MET A 505 -21.76 -12.81 54.20
CA MET A 505 -20.78 -13.51 55.05
C MET A 505 -19.91 -12.57 55.89
N SER A 506 -19.59 -12.97 57.13
CA SER A 506 -18.64 -12.23 57.99
C SER A 506 -17.20 -12.28 57.44
N PRO A 507 -16.34 -11.28 57.69
CA PRO A 507 -14.95 -11.24 57.20
C PRO A 507 -14.14 -12.49 57.59
N ASP A 508 -14.29 -12.99 58.82
CA ASP A 508 -13.61 -14.20 59.31
C ASP A 508 -14.11 -15.48 58.62
N THR A 509 -15.39 -15.52 58.27
CA THR A 509 -15.99 -16.64 57.53
C THR A 509 -15.48 -16.66 56.09
N ARG A 510 -15.34 -15.50 55.44
CA ARG A 510 -14.78 -15.37 54.09
C ARG A 510 -13.31 -15.82 54.05
N GLN A 511 -12.50 -15.43 55.03
CA GLN A 511 -11.10 -15.84 55.11
C GLN A 511 -10.94 -17.37 55.28
N LYS A 512 -11.76 -17.99 56.13
CA LYS A 512 -11.76 -19.46 56.30
C LYS A 512 -12.20 -20.21 55.04
N HIS A 513 -13.21 -19.70 54.33
CA HIS A 513 -13.66 -20.25 53.05
C HIS A 513 -12.60 -20.12 51.96
N LEU A 514 -11.89 -18.99 51.88
CA LEU A 514 -10.80 -18.76 50.93
C LEU A 514 -9.62 -19.71 51.19
N VAL A 515 -9.21 -19.88 52.44
CA VAL A 515 -8.13 -20.80 52.80
C VAL A 515 -8.49 -22.26 52.48
N GLU A 516 -9.73 -22.69 52.70
CA GLU A 516 -10.18 -24.03 52.31
C GLU A 516 -10.26 -24.19 50.78
N ALA A 517 -10.68 -23.16 50.05
CA ALA A 517 -10.68 -23.17 48.58
C ALA A 517 -9.24 -23.31 48.04
N ILE A 518 -8.28 -22.54 48.57
CA ILE A 518 -6.85 -22.63 48.22
C ILE A 518 -6.31 -24.05 48.48
N ARG A 519 -6.63 -24.65 49.63
CA ARG A 519 -6.20 -26.03 49.94
C ARG A 519 -6.83 -27.07 49.01
N ARG A 520 -8.08 -26.87 48.58
CA ARG A 520 -8.72 -27.73 47.56
C ARG A 520 -8.04 -27.61 46.20
N VAL A 521 -7.68 -26.40 45.78
CA VAL A 521 -6.88 -26.17 44.56
C VAL A 521 -5.55 -26.91 44.64
N ILE A 522 -4.80 -26.75 45.74
CA ILE A 522 -3.49 -27.41 45.92
C ILE A 522 -3.63 -28.94 45.88
N ARG A 523 -4.58 -29.52 46.63
CA ARG A 523 -4.84 -30.97 46.61
C ARG A 523 -5.24 -31.47 45.21
N GLY A 524 -6.05 -30.71 44.49
CA GLY A 524 -6.46 -31.02 43.12
C GLY A 524 -5.27 -30.96 42.15
N SER A 525 -4.39 -29.97 42.30
CA SER A 525 -3.21 -29.82 41.48
C SER A 525 -2.12 -30.85 41.76
N GLU A 526 -1.88 -31.27 43.01
CA GLU A 526 -0.91 -32.32 43.33
C GLU A 526 -1.31 -33.65 42.66
N ARG A 527 -2.62 -33.93 42.58
CA ARG A 527 -3.16 -35.08 41.85
C ARG A 527 -2.99 -34.92 40.34
N MET A 528 -3.22 -33.72 39.82
CA MET A 528 -3.04 -33.38 38.40
C MET A 528 -1.58 -33.51 37.97
N HIS A 529 -0.64 -32.97 38.76
CA HIS A 529 0.80 -33.00 38.49
C HIS A 529 1.30 -34.44 38.36
N LYS A 530 0.90 -35.33 39.28
CA LYS A 530 1.23 -36.77 39.20
C LYS A 530 0.72 -37.42 37.92
N PHE A 531 -0.43 -36.99 37.40
CA PHE A 531 -1.00 -37.49 36.14
C PHE A 531 -0.26 -36.94 34.92
N ILE A 532 0.10 -35.65 34.92
CA ILE A 532 0.91 -35.02 33.87
C ILE A 532 2.28 -35.70 33.80
N GLU A 533 2.94 -35.92 34.94
CA GLU A 533 4.21 -36.65 35.02
C GLU A 533 4.09 -38.09 34.55
N HIS A 534 3.03 -38.82 34.96
CA HIS A 534 2.77 -40.18 34.47
C HIS A 534 2.59 -40.23 32.94
N LYS A 535 1.84 -39.28 32.36
CA LYS A 535 1.69 -39.17 30.90
C LYS A 535 3.01 -38.77 30.22
N ARG A 536 3.80 -37.85 30.79
CA ARG A 536 5.13 -37.50 30.29
C ARG A 536 6.07 -38.70 30.26
N VAL A 537 6.09 -39.54 31.30
CA VAL A 537 6.90 -40.77 31.37
C VAL A 537 6.46 -41.80 30.34
N LEU A 538 5.15 -41.99 30.13
CA LEU A 538 4.64 -42.85 29.06
C LEU A 538 5.06 -42.35 27.66
N HIS A 539 5.10 -41.04 27.44
CA HIS A 539 5.54 -40.45 26.18
C HIS A 539 7.06 -40.54 25.94
N SER A 540 7.87 -40.56 27.00
CA SER A 540 9.32 -40.83 26.91
C SER A 540 9.63 -42.23 26.38
N ILE A 541 8.70 -43.18 26.51
CA ILE A 541 8.88 -44.58 26.08
C ILE A 541 8.44 -44.77 24.61
N ASP A 542 7.55 -43.90 24.10
CA ASP A 542 6.87 -44.04 22.80
C ASP A 542 7.33 -43.02 21.73
N ALA A 543 8.53 -42.44 21.90
CA ALA A 543 9.05 -41.27 21.15
C ALA A 543 9.27 -41.47 19.63
N ALA A 544 8.76 -42.53 19.02
CA ALA A 544 8.73 -42.70 17.58
C ALA A 544 7.29 -43.01 17.10
N THR A 545 6.66 -42.02 16.46
CA THR A 545 5.64 -42.15 15.39
C THR A 545 4.12 -42.11 15.66
N LYS A 546 3.58 -41.69 16.83
CA LYS A 546 2.11 -41.46 16.94
C LYS A 546 1.68 -40.19 17.69
N PRO A 547 0.63 -39.48 17.22
CA PRO A 547 0.05 -38.33 17.92
C PRO A 547 -0.64 -38.76 19.22
N VAL A 548 -0.48 -37.94 20.26
CA VAL A 548 -1.00 -38.12 21.62
C VAL A 548 -2.51 -38.46 21.61
N PRO A 549 -2.97 -39.53 22.28
CA PRO A 549 -4.39 -39.73 22.54
C PRO A 549 -4.89 -38.65 23.52
N ARG A 550 -5.77 -37.76 23.06
CA ARG A 550 -6.42 -36.73 23.89
C ARG A 550 -7.30 -37.39 24.97
N SER A 551 -6.88 -37.38 26.24
CA SER A 551 -7.79 -37.73 27.35
C SER A 551 -8.69 -36.53 27.63
N GLN A 552 -9.93 -36.59 27.17
CA GLN A 552 -10.96 -35.58 27.45
C GLN A 552 -11.21 -35.37 28.95
N ALA A 553 -10.91 -36.39 29.77
CA ALA A 553 -11.01 -36.29 31.23
C ALA A 553 -9.94 -35.36 31.80
N LEU A 554 -8.69 -35.49 31.33
CA LEU A 554 -7.59 -34.60 31.72
C LEU A 554 -7.89 -33.14 31.38
N GLU A 555 -8.32 -32.88 30.14
CA GLU A 555 -8.63 -31.54 29.65
C GLU A 555 -9.76 -30.87 30.46
N ARG A 556 -10.86 -31.60 30.74
CA ARG A 556 -11.96 -31.09 31.57
C ARG A 556 -11.51 -30.73 32.98
N ASN A 557 -10.62 -31.53 33.57
CA ASN A 557 -10.13 -31.28 34.91
C ASN A 557 -9.16 -30.09 34.95
N MET A 558 -8.31 -29.91 33.93
CA MET A 558 -7.46 -28.71 33.80
C MET A 558 -8.31 -27.43 33.70
N VAL A 559 -9.39 -27.46 32.94
CA VAL A 559 -10.37 -26.35 32.86
C VAL A 559 -10.98 -26.06 34.22
N HIS A 560 -11.44 -27.08 34.94
CA HIS A 560 -12.03 -26.91 36.26
C HIS A 560 -11.04 -26.34 37.29
N GLN A 561 -9.78 -26.77 37.26
CA GLN A 561 -8.73 -26.21 38.11
C GLN A 561 -8.46 -24.74 37.80
N VAL A 562 -8.37 -24.36 36.52
CA VAL A 562 -8.19 -22.95 36.12
C VAL A 562 -9.37 -22.08 36.56
N GLN A 563 -10.60 -22.57 36.48
CA GLN A 563 -11.78 -21.86 37.01
C GLN A 563 -11.71 -21.66 38.52
N LEU A 564 -11.31 -22.69 39.27
CA LEU A 564 -11.18 -22.63 40.72
C LEU A 564 -10.09 -21.64 41.15
N VAL A 565 -8.95 -21.65 40.45
CA VAL A 565 -7.85 -20.71 40.68
C VAL A 565 -8.27 -19.28 40.33
N ALA A 566 -8.93 -19.08 39.18
CA ALA A 566 -9.42 -17.77 38.79
C ALA A 566 -10.37 -17.19 39.85
N ASN A 567 -11.30 -18.00 40.37
CA ASN A 567 -12.19 -17.59 41.47
C ASN A 567 -11.41 -17.24 42.76
N CYS A 568 -10.35 -17.97 43.10
CA CYS A 568 -9.47 -17.62 44.22
C CYS A 568 -8.77 -16.27 44.01
N TYR A 569 -8.31 -15.96 42.78
CA TYR A 569 -7.74 -14.65 42.42
C TYR A 569 -8.76 -13.52 42.55
N ILE A 570 -10.01 -13.73 42.14
CA ILE A 570 -11.10 -12.74 42.28
C ILE A 570 -11.35 -12.43 43.76
N VAL A 571 -11.58 -13.47 44.58
CA VAL A 571 -11.89 -13.32 46.00
C VAL A 571 -10.71 -12.69 46.76
N PHE A 572 -9.48 -13.07 46.43
CA PHE A 572 -8.27 -12.48 47.02
C PHE A 572 -8.14 -10.99 46.68
N PHE A 573 -8.37 -10.62 45.42
CA PHE A 573 -8.32 -9.24 44.96
C PHE A 573 -9.41 -8.37 45.63
N GLU A 574 -10.64 -8.86 45.71
CA GLU A 574 -11.75 -8.19 46.40
C GLU A 574 -11.47 -7.99 47.90
N ALA A 575 -10.90 -9.00 48.55
CA ALA A 575 -10.53 -8.93 49.97
C ALA A 575 -9.40 -7.90 50.21
N CYS A 576 -8.42 -7.81 49.31
CA CYS A 576 -7.39 -6.78 49.32
C CYS A 576 -7.98 -5.37 49.11
N ARG A 577 -8.92 -5.20 48.17
CA ARG A 577 -9.59 -3.93 47.87
C ARG A 577 -10.44 -3.42 49.05
N ALA A 578 -11.06 -4.32 49.80
CA ALA A 578 -11.93 -3.99 50.92
C ALA A 578 -11.19 -3.59 52.23
N ARG A 579 -9.85 -3.54 52.25
CA ARG A 579 -9.00 -3.25 53.43
C ARG A 579 -9.31 -4.13 54.67
N HIS A 580 -9.92 -5.29 54.49
CA HIS A 580 -10.38 -6.17 55.58
C HIS A 580 -9.40 -7.30 55.91
N LEU A 581 -8.23 -7.38 55.28
CA LEU A 581 -7.21 -8.36 55.62
C LEU A 581 -6.08 -7.73 56.46
N PRO A 582 -5.72 -8.32 57.62
CA PRO A 582 -4.49 -7.95 58.32
C PRO A 582 -3.29 -8.23 57.40
N GLY A 583 -2.34 -7.30 57.35
CA GLY A 583 -1.20 -7.25 56.43
C GLY A 583 -0.15 -8.36 56.57
N ASN A 584 -0.57 -9.61 56.78
CA ASN A 584 0.30 -10.78 57.00
C ASN A 584 -0.05 -12.00 56.13
N MET A 585 -0.87 -11.84 55.08
CA MET A 585 -1.07 -12.87 54.05
C MET A 585 -0.15 -12.70 52.83
N GLY A 586 0.64 -11.63 52.77
CA GLY A 586 1.60 -11.36 51.69
C GLY A 586 2.77 -12.35 51.59
N ALA A 587 2.74 -13.44 52.36
CA ALA A 587 3.75 -14.51 52.33
C ALA A 587 3.20 -15.85 52.86
N SER A 588 1.92 -16.20 52.59
CA SER A 588 1.51 -17.59 52.86
C SER A 588 2.09 -18.47 51.77
N THR A 589 2.90 -19.45 52.16
CA THR A 589 3.41 -20.52 51.29
C THR A 589 2.29 -21.15 50.47
N GLU A 590 1.07 -21.23 51.02
CA GLU A 590 -0.13 -21.76 50.36
C GLU A 590 -0.50 -20.99 49.07
N TRP A 591 -0.36 -19.65 49.01
CA TRP A 591 -0.69 -18.88 47.80
C TRP A 591 0.33 -19.10 46.67
N TYR A 592 1.63 -19.09 47.01
CA TYR A 592 2.69 -19.41 46.04
C TYR A 592 2.61 -20.86 45.58
N SER A 593 2.28 -21.80 46.47
CA SER A 593 1.98 -23.18 46.08
C SER A 593 0.83 -23.24 45.08
N MET A 594 -0.27 -22.51 45.30
CA MET A 594 -1.40 -22.43 44.36
C MET A 594 -1.02 -21.81 43.01
N HIS A 595 -0.13 -20.83 42.97
CA HIS A 595 0.37 -20.24 41.72
C HIS A 595 1.33 -21.20 40.98
N ASN A 596 2.19 -21.91 41.70
CA ASN A 596 3.06 -22.91 41.07
C ASN A 596 2.27 -24.08 40.47
N CYS A 597 1.13 -24.44 41.08
CA CYS A 597 0.21 -25.47 40.60
C CYS A 597 -0.34 -25.22 39.17
N ILE A 598 -0.58 -23.96 38.82
CA ILE A 598 -1.07 -23.60 37.48
C ILE A 598 0.07 -23.47 36.46
N GLU A 599 1.30 -23.19 36.91
CA GLU A 599 2.49 -23.18 36.04
C GLU A 599 2.75 -24.56 35.42
N ASP A 600 2.45 -25.65 36.13
CA ASP A 600 2.54 -27.01 35.56
C ASP A 600 1.58 -27.22 34.37
N ILE A 601 0.38 -26.64 34.44
CA ILE A 601 -0.62 -26.66 33.36
C ILE A 601 -0.14 -25.80 32.18
N LEU A 602 0.40 -24.62 32.47
CA LEU A 602 1.01 -23.76 31.45
C LEU A 602 2.17 -24.46 30.75
N GLN A 603 3.05 -25.12 31.51
CA GLN A 603 4.19 -25.86 30.97
C GLN A 603 3.74 -27.01 30.07
N TYR A 604 2.70 -27.76 30.46
CA TYR A 604 2.12 -28.81 29.61
C TYR A 604 1.62 -28.27 28.25
N VAL A 605 1.03 -27.07 28.24
CA VAL A 605 0.59 -26.39 27.01
C VAL A 605 1.79 -25.89 26.18
N VAL A 606 2.81 -25.33 26.84
CA VAL A 606 4.01 -24.77 26.23
C VAL A 606 4.95 -25.84 25.64
N ASP A 607 5.00 -27.03 26.23
CA ASP A 607 5.84 -28.15 25.78
C ASP A 607 5.41 -28.67 24.39
N ALA A 608 4.11 -28.63 24.08
CA ALA A 608 3.53 -29.13 22.82
C ALA A 608 2.49 -28.16 22.23
N PRO A 609 2.91 -26.95 21.76
CA PRO A 609 1.98 -25.86 21.45
C PRO A 609 1.02 -26.18 20.31
N GLN A 610 1.41 -27.02 19.34
CA GLN A 610 0.55 -27.45 18.24
C GLN A 610 -0.51 -28.47 18.68
N ALA A 611 -0.12 -29.46 19.50
CA ALA A 611 -1.03 -30.51 19.96
C ALA A 611 -2.04 -29.98 21.00
N SER A 612 -1.58 -29.04 21.84
CA SER A 612 -2.34 -28.47 22.95
C SER A 612 -3.04 -27.14 22.61
N TYR A 613 -3.06 -26.72 21.34
CA TYR A 613 -3.61 -25.41 20.93
C TYR A 613 -5.09 -25.21 21.29
N GLU A 614 -5.95 -26.21 21.03
CA GLU A 614 -7.37 -26.14 21.37
C GLU A 614 -7.58 -25.97 22.88
N LEU A 615 -6.85 -26.74 23.69
CA LEU A 615 -6.86 -26.63 25.15
C LEU A 615 -6.35 -25.25 25.60
N ALA A 616 -5.25 -24.77 25.03
CA ALA A 616 -4.69 -23.45 25.32
C ALA A 616 -5.72 -22.34 25.11
N MET A 617 -6.49 -22.40 24.01
CA MET A 617 -7.56 -21.44 23.75
C MET A 617 -8.65 -21.53 24.79
N VAL A 618 -9.16 -22.73 25.09
CA VAL A 618 -10.21 -22.94 26.12
C VAL A 618 -9.77 -22.34 27.46
N LEU A 619 -8.55 -22.61 27.91
CA LEU A 619 -8.02 -22.09 29.18
C LEU A 619 -7.89 -20.56 29.17
N LEU A 620 -7.42 -19.96 28.06
CA LEU A 620 -7.35 -18.50 27.91
C LEU A 620 -8.76 -17.86 27.89
N TYR A 621 -9.76 -18.51 27.29
CA TYR A 621 -11.14 -18.03 27.33
C TYR A 621 -11.73 -18.04 28.74
N GLU A 622 -11.49 -19.09 29.52
CA GLU A 622 -11.94 -19.17 30.93
C GLU A 622 -11.29 -18.11 31.81
N LEU A 623 -9.98 -17.91 31.67
CA LEU A 623 -9.26 -16.82 32.34
C LEU A 623 -9.82 -15.45 31.94
N TRP A 624 -10.07 -15.23 30.65
CA TRP A 624 -10.61 -13.96 30.16
C TRP A 624 -12.03 -13.68 30.65
N ILE A 625 -12.90 -14.70 30.70
CA ILE A 625 -14.25 -14.59 31.29
C ILE A 625 -14.13 -14.13 32.75
N SER A 626 -13.18 -14.69 33.49
CA SER A 626 -12.91 -14.33 34.89
C SER A 626 -12.34 -12.90 35.04
N VAL A 627 -11.50 -12.45 34.11
CA VAL A 627 -11.08 -11.03 34.02
C VAL A 627 -12.28 -10.11 33.87
N VAL A 628 -13.18 -10.41 32.92
CA VAL A 628 -14.38 -9.59 32.67
C VAL A 628 -15.36 -9.62 33.85
N ALA A 629 -15.45 -10.74 34.57
CA ALA A 629 -16.28 -10.88 35.76
C ALA A 629 -15.74 -10.06 36.95
N SER A 630 -14.42 -10.01 37.12
CA SER A 630 -13.77 -9.29 38.23
C SER A 630 -13.72 -7.78 38.06
N ASP A 631 -13.61 -7.29 36.82
CA ASP A 631 -13.67 -5.87 36.51
C ASP A 631 -14.46 -5.62 35.22
N PRO A 632 -15.76 -5.32 35.33
CA PRO A 632 -16.61 -5.03 34.18
C PRO A 632 -16.33 -3.66 33.52
N GLU A 633 -15.51 -2.79 34.14
CA GLU A 633 -15.10 -1.48 33.60
C GLU A 633 -13.87 -1.55 32.68
N LEU A 634 -13.16 -2.68 32.66
CA LEU A 634 -11.97 -2.97 31.86
C LEU A 634 -12.28 -3.12 30.34
N LYS A 635 -12.85 -2.07 29.73
CA LYS A 635 -13.47 -2.09 28.39
C LYS A 635 -12.62 -1.52 27.24
N CYS A 636 -11.45 -0.92 27.49
CA CYS A 636 -10.73 -0.17 26.44
C CYS A 636 -9.23 -0.41 26.20
N THR A 637 -8.39 -0.73 27.18
CA THR A 637 -7.01 -1.24 26.95
C THR A 637 -6.40 -1.67 28.29
N PRO A 638 -6.25 -2.98 28.59
CA PRO A 638 -5.58 -3.45 29.79
C PRO A 638 -4.06 -3.33 29.59
N ASP A 639 -3.52 -2.11 29.58
CA ASP A 639 -2.09 -1.93 29.33
C ASP A 639 -1.25 -2.27 30.57
N LYS A 640 -1.84 -2.25 31.78
CA LYS A 640 -1.20 -2.71 33.02
C LYS A 640 -2.20 -3.32 34.02
N PRO A 641 -1.86 -4.44 34.67
CA PRO A 641 -2.63 -4.96 35.79
C PRO A 641 -2.45 -4.08 37.04
N ASP A 642 -3.51 -3.89 37.83
CA ASP A 642 -3.48 -3.12 39.08
C ASP A 642 -2.62 -3.79 40.18
N SER A 643 -2.44 -5.11 40.07
CA SER A 643 -1.64 -5.94 40.97
C SER A 643 -1.13 -7.18 40.21
N GLU A 644 0.05 -7.66 40.58
CA GLU A 644 0.61 -8.95 40.10
C GLU A 644 -0.32 -10.13 40.42
N PHE A 645 -1.16 -10.01 41.45
CA PHE A 645 -2.11 -11.04 41.88
C PHE A 645 -3.53 -10.83 41.33
N SER A 646 -3.67 -10.16 40.19
CA SER A 646 -4.95 -10.02 39.50
C SER A 646 -5.14 -11.12 38.44
N VAL A 647 -6.40 -11.48 38.15
CA VAL A 647 -6.73 -12.43 37.07
C VAL A 647 -6.20 -11.90 35.72
N LEU A 648 -6.17 -10.58 35.54
CA LEU A 648 -5.61 -9.94 34.36
C LEU A 648 -4.10 -10.19 34.25
N ALA A 649 -3.33 -10.02 35.32
CA ALA A 649 -1.89 -10.33 35.31
C ALA A 649 -1.64 -11.79 34.92
N LEU A 650 -2.44 -12.72 35.48
CA LEU A 650 -2.35 -14.13 35.16
C LEU A 650 -2.66 -14.43 33.68
N TYR A 651 -3.74 -13.84 33.14
CA TYR A 651 -4.09 -13.97 31.72
C TYR A 651 -2.96 -13.46 30.82
N LEU A 652 -2.40 -12.28 31.12
CA LEU A 652 -1.34 -11.67 30.31
C LEU A 652 -0.06 -12.52 30.34
N HIS A 653 0.30 -13.07 31.50
CA HIS A 653 1.43 -13.99 31.66
C HIS A 653 1.27 -15.24 30.79
N TRP A 654 0.11 -15.91 30.87
CA TRP A 654 -0.17 -17.11 30.07
C TRP A 654 -0.21 -16.82 28.58
N CYS A 655 -0.84 -15.71 28.20
CA CYS A 655 -0.90 -15.26 26.80
C CYS A 655 0.51 -15.04 26.24
N GLU A 656 1.41 -14.42 27.01
CA GLU A 656 2.79 -14.19 26.60
C GLU A 656 3.60 -15.48 26.43
N HIS A 657 3.52 -16.40 27.40
CA HIS A 657 4.28 -17.65 27.39
C HIS A 657 3.81 -18.61 26.28
N ILE A 658 2.48 -18.73 26.10
CA ILE A 658 1.91 -19.54 25.01
C ILE A 658 2.30 -18.95 23.65
N PHE A 659 2.20 -17.63 23.48
CA PHE A 659 2.57 -16.98 22.23
C PHE A 659 4.08 -17.13 21.93
N ASP A 660 4.94 -16.99 22.93
CA ASP A 660 6.38 -17.19 22.80
C ASP A 660 6.74 -18.63 22.40
N ALA A 661 6.06 -19.62 22.99
CA ALA A 661 6.22 -21.03 22.64
C ALA A 661 5.81 -21.31 21.19
N ILE A 662 4.68 -20.75 20.74
CA ILE A 662 4.21 -20.87 19.35
C ILE A 662 5.22 -20.22 18.39
N VAL A 663 5.72 -19.01 18.69
CA VAL A 663 6.72 -18.33 17.86
C VAL A 663 8.01 -19.16 17.78
N LYS A 664 8.53 -19.65 18.91
CA LYS A 664 9.72 -20.52 18.95
C LYS A 664 9.53 -21.80 18.14
N HIS A 665 8.35 -22.43 18.23
CA HIS A 665 8.01 -23.62 17.45
C HIS A 665 8.00 -23.33 15.95
N SER A 666 7.31 -22.26 15.53
CA SER A 666 7.30 -21.81 14.13
C SER A 666 8.70 -21.44 13.61
N VAL A 667 9.55 -20.82 14.43
CA VAL A 667 10.95 -20.54 14.07
C VAL A 667 11.73 -21.84 13.88
N ARG A 668 11.57 -22.83 14.77
CA ARG A 668 12.22 -24.14 14.63
C ARG A 668 11.84 -24.83 13.32
N LEU A 669 10.55 -24.81 12.96
CA LEU A 669 10.07 -25.38 11.69
C LEU A 669 10.74 -24.73 10.47
N VAL A 670 10.90 -23.40 10.47
CA VAL A 670 11.59 -22.69 9.38
C VAL A 670 13.09 -23.02 9.35
N THR A 671 13.74 -23.12 10.51
CA THR A 671 15.18 -23.44 10.60
C THR A 671 15.52 -24.90 10.30
N GLN A 672 14.56 -25.82 10.45
CA GLN A 672 14.74 -27.25 10.21
C GLN A 672 14.39 -27.67 8.78
N GLN A 673 13.82 -26.78 7.96
CA GLN A 673 13.70 -27.02 6.52
C GLN A 673 15.12 -27.03 5.91
N PRO A 674 15.56 -28.13 5.28
CA PRO A 674 16.89 -28.20 4.69
C PRO A 674 17.03 -27.13 3.60
N GLU A 675 18.20 -26.48 3.56
CA GLU A 675 18.63 -25.58 2.50
C GLU A 675 18.79 -26.35 1.16
N THR A 676 17.69 -26.75 0.52
CA THR A 676 17.68 -27.32 -0.83
C THR A 676 17.04 -26.38 -1.86
N THR A 677 16.93 -25.09 -1.55
CA THR A 677 16.44 -24.07 -2.49
C THR A 677 17.40 -22.91 -2.71
N LEU A 678 18.70 -23.17 -2.59
CA LEU A 678 19.76 -22.33 -3.17
C LEU A 678 20.65 -23.25 -4.00
N VAL A 679 20.58 -23.09 -5.33
CA VAL A 679 21.26 -23.84 -6.43
C VAL A 679 20.29 -24.68 -7.27
N ALA A 680 19.40 -24.00 -8.00
CA ALA A 680 18.76 -24.53 -9.21
C ALA A 680 18.55 -23.40 -10.22
N GLN A 681 19.62 -22.66 -10.50
CA GLN A 681 19.77 -21.86 -11.72
C GLN A 681 21.20 -22.03 -12.20
N THR A 682 21.53 -23.22 -12.73
CA THR A 682 22.47 -23.46 -13.83
C THR A 682 22.69 -24.96 -14.01
N THR A 683 22.76 -25.38 -15.28
CA THR A 683 23.17 -26.69 -15.84
C THR A 683 22.12 -27.78 -16.04
N ASP A 684 22.07 -28.20 -17.31
CA ASP A 684 21.43 -29.37 -17.91
C ASP A 684 21.82 -30.69 -17.24
N GLY A 685 20.93 -31.69 -17.36
CA GLY A 685 21.32 -33.09 -17.26
C GLY A 685 20.35 -33.96 -16.46
N ALA A 686 19.68 -34.87 -17.17
CA ALA A 686 18.81 -35.89 -16.60
C ALA A 686 19.55 -36.86 -15.67
N ALA A 687 18.95 -37.16 -14.52
CA ALA A 687 19.10 -38.44 -13.84
C ALA A 687 17.85 -38.74 -13.00
N ILE A 688 17.29 -39.92 -13.23
CA ILE A 688 16.14 -40.51 -12.55
C ILE A 688 16.60 -41.05 -11.18
N VAL A 689 15.91 -40.69 -10.11
CA VAL A 689 15.98 -41.37 -8.81
C VAL A 689 14.55 -41.81 -8.43
N PRO A 690 14.32 -43.07 -7.99
CA PRO A 690 12.98 -43.59 -7.75
C PRO A 690 12.42 -43.21 -6.38
N ASP A 691 11.09 -43.14 -6.35
CA ASP A 691 10.16 -42.91 -5.23
C ASP A 691 10.63 -43.39 -3.85
N LEU A 692 10.70 -42.44 -2.92
CA LEU A 692 10.36 -42.65 -1.51
C LEU A 692 9.16 -41.74 -1.20
N PRO A 693 8.19 -42.20 -0.38
CA PRO A 693 7.01 -41.40 -0.07
C PRO A 693 7.43 -40.16 0.72
N GLU A 694 7.33 -38.99 0.10
CA GLU A 694 7.45 -37.71 0.78
C GLU A 694 6.27 -37.56 1.76
N GLU A 695 6.52 -37.82 3.04
CA GLU A 695 5.66 -37.33 4.11
C GLU A 695 5.67 -35.80 4.06
N LYS A 696 4.52 -35.21 3.67
CA LYS A 696 4.32 -33.76 3.67
C LYS A 696 4.65 -33.19 5.05
N PRO A 697 5.54 -32.18 5.16
CA PRO A 697 5.75 -31.50 6.43
C PRO A 697 4.43 -30.89 6.91
N GLN A 698 4.11 -31.17 8.17
CA GLN A 698 2.86 -30.78 8.82
C GLN A 698 2.82 -29.26 9.05
N GLY A 699 1.86 -28.56 8.43
CA GLY A 699 1.47 -27.17 8.71
C GLY A 699 2.38 -26.09 8.13
N GLU A 700 1.81 -25.00 7.60
CA GLU A 700 2.62 -23.83 7.25
C GLU A 700 3.11 -23.14 8.55
N PRO A 701 4.38 -22.70 8.64
CA PRO A 701 4.95 -22.15 9.87
C PRO A 701 4.24 -20.88 10.37
N SER A 702 3.47 -20.20 9.51
CA SER A 702 2.69 -19.01 9.85
C SER A 702 1.29 -19.30 10.40
N GLU A 703 0.73 -20.50 10.17
CA GLU A 703 -0.67 -20.82 10.46
C GLU A 703 -0.99 -20.77 11.95
N LEU A 704 -0.14 -21.35 12.81
CA LEU A 704 -0.37 -21.39 14.26
C LEU A 704 -0.31 -19.99 14.90
N ILE A 705 0.62 -19.14 14.46
CA ILE A 705 0.72 -17.75 14.94
C ILE A 705 -0.53 -16.97 14.52
N LEU A 706 -0.97 -17.13 13.27
CA LEU A 706 -2.16 -16.45 12.74
C LEU A 706 -3.45 -16.96 13.38
N ALA A 707 -3.54 -18.27 13.64
CA ALA A 707 -4.64 -18.86 14.39
C ALA A 707 -4.72 -18.23 15.78
N PHE A 708 -3.60 -18.14 16.52
CA PHE A 708 -3.58 -17.51 17.84
C PHE A 708 -4.04 -16.05 17.78
N ILE A 709 -3.54 -15.29 16.80
CA ILE A 709 -3.92 -13.88 16.62
C ILE A 709 -5.42 -13.71 16.32
N ARG A 710 -6.00 -14.68 15.60
CA ARG A 710 -7.43 -14.70 15.29
C ARG A 710 -8.27 -15.13 16.50
N ASP A 711 -7.85 -16.17 17.21
CA ASP A 711 -8.70 -16.93 18.14
C ASP A 711 -8.58 -16.43 19.59
N ALA A 712 -7.46 -15.84 20.00
CA ALA A 712 -7.28 -15.36 21.39
C ALA A 712 -8.27 -14.24 21.75
N PRO A 713 -8.86 -14.23 22.96
CA PRO A 713 -9.89 -13.25 23.32
C PRO A 713 -9.35 -11.82 23.36
N TYR A 714 -8.17 -11.63 23.96
CA TYR A 714 -7.41 -10.39 23.98
C TYR A 714 -5.92 -10.63 23.68
N ILE A 715 -5.30 -9.73 22.91
CA ILE A 715 -3.88 -9.81 22.56
C ILE A 715 -3.24 -8.49 22.93
N GLN A 716 -2.22 -8.54 23.77
CA GLN A 716 -1.43 -7.36 24.08
C GLN A 716 -0.67 -6.91 22.82
N PRO A 717 -0.72 -5.61 22.47
CA PRO A 717 0.01 -5.11 21.31
C PRO A 717 1.52 -5.36 21.38
N ALA A 718 2.09 -5.44 22.59
CA ALA A 718 3.50 -5.74 22.83
C ALA A 718 3.93 -7.13 22.33
N LEU A 719 3.01 -8.10 22.22
CA LEU A 719 3.34 -9.45 21.75
C LEU A 719 3.82 -9.45 20.29
N LEU A 720 3.35 -8.51 19.47
CA LEU A 720 3.84 -8.36 18.10
C LEU A 720 5.33 -7.98 18.03
N ALA A 721 5.91 -7.41 19.10
CA ALA A 721 7.34 -7.14 19.15
C ALA A 721 8.18 -8.43 19.08
N LYS A 722 7.66 -9.56 19.59
CA LYS A 722 8.33 -10.87 19.48
C LYS A 722 8.39 -11.37 18.04
N VAL A 723 7.33 -11.13 17.25
CA VAL A 723 7.33 -11.40 15.80
C VAL A 723 8.21 -10.40 15.06
N ALA A 724 8.26 -9.14 15.51
CA ALA A 724 9.12 -8.11 14.92
C ALA A 724 10.61 -8.43 15.11
N GLU A 725 11.00 -9.06 16.21
CA GLU A 725 12.39 -9.47 16.43
C GLU A 725 12.89 -10.45 15.37
N CYS A 726 11.99 -11.28 14.82
CA CYS A 726 12.30 -12.16 13.71
C CYS A 726 12.60 -11.40 12.40
N LEU A 727 12.20 -10.13 12.24
CA LEU A 727 12.56 -9.31 11.08
C LEU A 727 14.05 -8.93 11.04
N LYS A 728 14.80 -9.11 12.14
CA LYS A 728 16.25 -8.88 12.18
C LYS A 728 17.03 -9.95 11.40
N SER A 729 16.46 -11.13 11.20
CA SER A 729 17.09 -12.27 10.53
C SER A 729 16.52 -12.47 9.12
N PRO A 730 17.34 -12.41 8.05
CA PRO A 730 16.85 -12.47 6.66
C PRO A 730 16.01 -13.70 6.31
N SER A 731 16.34 -14.87 6.88
CA SER A 731 15.60 -16.13 6.67
C SER A 731 14.18 -16.11 7.25
N MET A 732 13.94 -15.28 8.27
CA MET A 732 12.69 -15.23 9.02
C MET A 732 11.74 -14.11 8.55
N VAL A 733 12.20 -13.28 7.61
CA VAL A 733 11.44 -12.16 7.04
C VAL A 733 10.13 -12.61 6.36
N PRO A 734 10.10 -13.69 5.56
CA PRO A 734 8.85 -14.14 4.91
C PRO A 734 7.77 -14.52 5.93
N LEU A 735 8.15 -15.26 6.98
CA LEU A 735 7.25 -15.65 8.07
C LEU A 735 6.69 -14.40 8.78
N SER A 736 7.58 -13.53 9.23
CA SER A 736 7.24 -12.37 10.05
C SER A 736 6.35 -11.37 9.30
N LEU A 737 6.63 -11.14 8.02
CA LEU A 737 5.83 -10.24 7.19
C LEU A 737 4.49 -10.84 6.79
N ALA A 738 4.41 -12.14 6.50
CA ALA A 738 3.13 -12.81 6.24
C ALA A 738 2.23 -12.74 7.49
N VAL A 739 2.82 -12.94 8.68
CA VAL A 739 2.11 -12.81 9.95
C VAL A 739 1.64 -11.37 10.16
N LEU A 740 2.52 -10.38 10.05
CA LEU A 740 2.17 -8.97 10.27
C LEU A 740 1.14 -8.44 9.27
N GLU A 741 1.28 -8.76 7.99
CA GLU A 741 0.33 -8.37 6.94
C GLU A 741 -1.07 -8.91 7.25
N THR A 742 -1.17 -10.22 7.54
CA THR A 742 -2.46 -10.86 7.81
C THR A 742 -3.03 -10.44 9.17
N ALA A 743 -2.18 -10.24 10.19
CA ALA A 743 -2.60 -9.80 11.52
C ALA A 743 -3.23 -8.40 11.51
N ILE A 744 -2.62 -7.46 10.76
CA ILE A 744 -3.14 -6.10 10.55
C ILE A 744 -4.51 -6.12 9.86
N GLU A 745 -4.77 -7.10 8.97
CA GLU A 745 -6.06 -7.28 8.30
C GLU A 745 -7.12 -7.95 9.20
N ILE A 746 -6.72 -8.93 10.03
CA ILE A 746 -7.63 -9.72 10.86
C ILE A 746 -8.13 -8.95 12.10
N ARG A 747 -7.28 -8.14 12.75
CA ARG A 747 -7.62 -7.47 14.04
C ARG A 747 -7.31 -5.96 14.05
N PRO A 748 -8.34 -5.09 14.09
CA PRO A 748 -8.16 -3.63 14.19
C PRO A 748 -7.34 -3.10 15.38
N PRO A 749 -7.41 -3.67 16.62
CA PRO A 749 -6.65 -3.15 17.77
C PRO A 749 -5.12 -3.25 17.63
N ILE A 750 -4.63 -4.20 16.84
CA ILE A 750 -3.19 -4.39 16.61
C ILE A 750 -2.69 -3.66 15.37
N PHE A 751 -3.60 -3.03 14.61
CA PHE A 751 -3.27 -2.30 13.37
C PHE A 751 -2.22 -1.21 13.61
N THR A 752 -2.36 -0.41 14.66
CA THR A 752 -1.43 0.71 14.94
C THR A 752 -0.04 0.22 15.27
N THR A 753 0.06 -0.79 16.13
CA THR A 753 1.35 -1.34 16.58
C THR A 753 2.03 -2.12 15.46
N GLY A 754 1.27 -2.93 14.72
CA GLY A 754 1.79 -3.62 13.53
C GLY A 754 2.27 -2.64 12.46
N LEU A 755 1.53 -1.55 12.21
CA LEU A 755 1.94 -0.51 11.28
C LEU A 755 3.20 0.23 11.74
N ASP A 756 3.33 0.55 13.03
CA ASP A 756 4.53 1.19 13.58
C ASP A 756 5.77 0.30 13.42
N ILE A 757 5.64 -1.01 13.68
CA ILE A 757 6.71 -2.00 13.46
C ILE A 757 7.14 -2.02 11.99
N LEU A 758 6.17 -2.07 11.06
CA LEU A 758 6.46 -2.05 9.63
C LEU A 758 7.14 -0.73 9.20
N LEU A 759 6.69 0.40 9.75
CA LEU A 759 7.28 1.71 9.46
C LEU A 759 8.73 1.79 9.95
N GLU A 760 9.03 1.29 11.15
CA GLU A 760 10.40 1.21 11.68
C GLU A 760 11.32 0.39 10.76
N HIS A 761 10.83 -0.78 10.29
CA HIS A 761 11.58 -1.66 9.40
C HIS A 761 11.58 -1.23 7.93
N ALA A 762 10.82 -0.19 7.56
CA ALA A 762 10.85 0.41 6.22
C ALA A 762 12.17 1.17 5.93
N VAL A 763 13.08 1.23 6.90
CA VAL A 763 14.43 1.79 6.78
C VAL A 763 15.52 0.74 7.05
N SER A 764 15.15 -0.56 7.05
CA SER A 764 16.13 -1.64 7.21
C SER A 764 17.23 -1.56 6.15
N PRO A 765 18.52 -1.82 6.48
CA PRO A 765 19.59 -1.85 5.49
C PRO A 765 19.38 -2.97 4.46
N ASP A 766 18.75 -4.08 4.87
CA ASP A 766 18.40 -5.16 3.96
C ASP A 766 17.30 -4.74 2.98
N ARG A 767 17.60 -4.87 1.69
CA ARG A 767 16.70 -4.44 0.61
C ARG A 767 15.46 -5.32 0.53
N ALA A 768 15.57 -6.62 0.79
CA ALA A 768 14.44 -7.55 0.67
C ALA A 768 13.37 -7.24 1.72
N THR A 769 13.79 -7.16 2.98
CA THR A 769 12.94 -6.76 4.12
C THR A 769 12.30 -5.41 3.87
N ARG A 770 13.13 -4.39 3.58
CA ARG A 770 12.65 -3.02 3.37
C ARG A 770 11.62 -2.92 2.24
N SER A 771 11.90 -3.53 1.09
CA SER A 771 11.02 -3.47 -0.07
C SER A 771 9.67 -4.10 0.24
N ARG A 772 9.65 -5.22 0.96
CA ARG A 772 8.41 -5.93 1.32
C ARG A 772 7.61 -5.18 2.39
N CYS A 773 8.27 -4.63 3.43
CA CYS A 773 7.62 -3.74 4.39
C CYS A 773 6.94 -2.55 3.69
N ILE A 774 7.67 -1.88 2.78
CA ILE A 774 7.12 -0.75 2.02
C ILE A 774 5.93 -1.18 1.14
N GLN A 775 5.98 -2.36 0.52
CA GLN A 775 4.85 -2.88 -0.27
C GLN A 775 3.60 -3.07 0.61
N VAL A 776 3.74 -3.70 1.77
CA VAL A 776 2.63 -3.90 2.73
C VAL A 776 2.08 -2.55 3.21
N ILE A 777 2.95 -1.61 3.61
CA ILE A 777 2.52 -0.26 4.02
C ILE A 777 1.74 0.43 2.90
N LEU A 778 2.21 0.36 1.64
CA LEU A 778 1.56 1.00 0.51
C LEU A 778 0.24 0.33 0.10
N LYS A 779 0.03 -0.95 0.40
CA LYS A 779 -1.24 -1.68 0.26
C LYS A 779 -2.31 -1.09 1.16
N HIS A 780 -1.95 -0.73 2.40
CA HIS A 780 -2.84 -0.08 3.37
C HIS A 780 -2.96 1.45 3.21
N CYS A 781 -2.49 2.00 2.07
CA CYS A 781 -2.59 3.41 1.71
C CYS A 781 -3.48 3.66 0.46
N PRO A 782 -4.81 3.39 0.51
CA PRO A 782 -5.72 4.02 -0.44
C PRO A 782 -5.84 5.52 -0.13
N SER A 783 -6.06 6.34 -1.17
CA SER A 783 -6.02 7.82 -1.12
C SER A 783 -6.96 8.52 -0.14
N ARG A 784 -7.73 7.77 0.67
CA ARG A 784 -8.64 8.25 1.74
C ARG A 784 -8.58 7.40 3.01
N SER A 785 -7.44 6.75 3.30
CA SER A 785 -7.26 5.96 4.53
C SER A 785 -7.04 6.84 5.77
N SER A 786 -7.63 6.45 6.91
CA SER A 786 -7.35 7.05 8.22
C SER A 786 -5.88 6.86 8.66
N SER A 787 -5.17 5.89 8.08
CA SER A 787 -3.74 5.63 8.36
C SER A 787 -2.78 6.57 7.61
N LEU A 788 -3.25 7.28 6.57
CA LEU A 788 -2.40 8.09 5.69
C LEU A 788 -1.63 9.21 6.41
N PRO A 789 -2.21 9.97 7.36
CA PRO A 789 -1.47 10.99 8.10
C PRO A 789 -0.31 10.41 8.92
N ARG A 790 -0.50 9.25 9.55
CA ARG A 790 0.52 8.58 10.36
C ARG A 790 1.68 8.08 9.49
N ILE A 791 1.37 7.45 8.36
CA ILE A 791 2.35 6.95 7.39
C ILE A 791 3.13 8.11 6.77
N SER A 792 2.44 9.20 6.42
CA SER A 792 3.06 10.40 5.89
C SER A 792 3.99 11.08 6.90
N LEU A 793 3.61 11.14 8.18
CA LEU A 793 4.46 11.70 9.23
C LEU A 793 5.74 10.87 9.43
N ALA A 794 5.62 9.55 9.50
CA ALA A 794 6.76 8.64 9.62
C ALA A 794 7.68 8.67 8.39
N ALA A 795 7.12 8.70 7.18
CA ALA A 795 7.91 8.82 5.96
C ALA A 795 8.69 10.16 5.91
N LYS A 796 8.06 11.27 6.34
CA LYS A 796 8.72 12.58 6.46
C LYS A 796 9.86 12.54 7.49
N SER A 797 9.63 11.98 8.67
CA SER A 797 10.63 11.93 9.74
C SER A 797 11.84 11.07 9.33
N HIS A 798 11.62 9.93 8.68
CA HIS A 798 12.69 9.09 8.15
C HIS A 798 13.51 9.82 7.09
N PHE A 799 12.86 10.47 6.13
CA PHE A 799 13.57 11.23 5.10
C PHE A 799 14.44 12.36 5.70
N VAL A 800 13.87 13.19 6.59
CA VAL A 800 14.62 14.27 7.25
C VAL A 800 15.76 13.74 8.11
N ARG A 801 15.56 12.62 8.83
CA ARG A 801 16.63 11.94 9.57
C ARG A 801 17.74 11.46 8.64
N GLY A 802 17.40 10.88 7.49
CA GLY A 802 18.36 10.47 6.47
C GLY A 802 19.20 11.63 5.96
N VAL A 803 18.57 12.78 5.69
CA VAL A 803 19.27 14.01 5.28
C VAL A 803 20.23 14.49 6.37
N HIS A 804 19.80 14.53 7.63
CA HIS A 804 20.67 14.95 8.73
C HIS A 804 21.88 14.02 8.93
N LEU A 805 21.68 12.70 8.81
CA LEU A 805 22.78 11.73 8.86
C LEU A 805 23.74 11.90 7.68
N ALA A 806 23.22 12.16 6.48
CA ALA A 806 24.04 12.44 5.30
C ALA A 806 24.87 13.72 5.47
N GLU A 807 24.31 14.78 6.06
CA GLU A 807 25.06 16.01 6.38
C GLU A 807 26.18 15.76 7.38
N LYS A 808 25.89 15.03 8.46
CA LYS A 808 26.90 14.67 9.46
C LYS A 808 28.06 13.89 8.82
N GLN A 809 27.75 12.88 8.01
CA GLN A 809 28.75 12.09 7.30
C GLN A 809 29.53 12.91 6.27
N ASN A 810 28.89 13.90 5.63
CA ASN A 810 29.55 14.81 4.70
C ASN A 810 30.54 15.75 5.42
N ILE A 811 30.21 16.25 6.62
CA ILE A 811 31.13 17.04 7.45
C ILE A 811 32.34 16.19 7.84
N GLU A 812 32.12 14.97 8.34
CA GLU A 812 33.19 14.03 8.71
C GLU A 812 34.09 13.68 7.51
N LEU A 813 33.51 13.57 6.31
CA LEU A 813 34.25 13.36 5.06
C LEU A 813 35.17 14.55 4.75
N GLU A 814 34.65 15.77 4.80
CA GLU A 814 35.44 16.97 4.50
C GLU A 814 36.57 17.20 5.51
N GLU A 815 36.36 16.86 6.79
CA GLU A 815 37.41 16.85 7.82
C GLU A 815 38.51 15.81 7.51
N GLN A 816 38.12 14.59 7.12
CA GLN A 816 39.08 13.55 6.71
C GLN A 816 39.89 13.97 5.48
N VAL A 817 39.23 14.57 4.48
CA VAL A 817 39.90 15.11 3.29
C VAL A 817 40.89 16.22 3.66
N ALA A 818 40.50 17.15 4.53
CA ALA A 818 41.39 18.20 5.02
C ALA A 818 42.61 17.61 5.76
N SER A 819 42.42 16.54 6.53
CA SER A 819 43.51 15.86 7.25
C SER A 819 44.57 15.27 6.31
N ILE A 820 44.18 14.75 5.13
CA ILE A 820 45.11 14.21 4.12
C ILE A 820 46.05 15.31 3.63
N PHE A 821 45.53 16.52 3.40
CA PHE A 821 46.34 17.66 2.98
C PHE A 821 47.23 18.22 4.10
N ASN A 822 46.81 18.08 5.36
CA ASN A 822 47.53 18.57 6.54
C ASN A 822 48.64 17.63 7.06
N ARG A 823 48.80 16.43 6.49
CA ARG A 823 49.94 15.55 6.84
C ARG A 823 51.25 16.26 6.43
N VAL A 824 51.98 16.79 7.40
CA VAL A 824 53.31 17.38 7.17
C VAL A 824 54.28 16.25 6.82
N ASP A 825 54.85 16.27 5.62
CA ASP A 825 55.96 15.36 5.27
C ASP A 825 57.16 15.75 6.13
N LYS A 826 57.40 15.02 7.22
CA LYS A 826 58.55 15.26 8.10
C LYS A 826 59.88 14.71 7.54
N VAL A 827 59.90 14.19 6.32
CA VAL A 827 61.08 13.48 5.79
C VAL A 827 61.25 13.72 4.29
N LEU A 828 62.41 14.31 3.93
CA LEU A 828 63.18 14.25 2.67
C LEU A 828 63.10 15.43 1.64
N PRO A 829 64.18 15.60 0.84
CA PRO A 829 64.87 16.87 0.66
C PRO A 829 64.62 17.51 -0.73
N VAL A 830 64.83 18.83 -0.75
CA VAL A 830 65.17 19.72 -1.88
C VAL A 830 65.10 19.08 -3.28
N GLY A 831 63.92 19.22 -3.91
CA GLY A 831 63.70 19.05 -5.36
C GLY A 831 62.24 19.36 -5.73
N GLU A 832 62.01 20.35 -6.61
CA GLU A 832 60.66 20.82 -7.00
C GLU A 832 59.77 19.70 -7.60
N PHE A 833 60.38 18.65 -8.15
CA PHE A 833 59.69 17.48 -8.71
C PHE A 833 59.14 16.50 -7.65
N ALA A 834 59.77 16.38 -6.47
CA ALA A 834 59.30 15.46 -5.42
C ALA A 834 58.07 16.00 -4.67
N VAL A 835 57.98 17.34 -4.53
CA VAL A 835 56.84 18.02 -3.89
C VAL A 835 55.58 17.91 -4.75
N THR A 836 55.72 17.99 -6.08
CA THR A 836 54.60 17.87 -7.02
C THR A 836 54.02 16.46 -7.06
N GLU A 837 54.86 15.42 -6.99
CA GLU A 837 54.40 14.02 -6.95
C GLU A 837 53.67 13.66 -5.64
N SER A 838 54.15 14.15 -4.48
CA SER A 838 53.46 14.01 -3.18
C SER A 838 52.09 14.70 -3.17
N VAL A 839 51.98 15.92 -3.71
CA VAL A 839 50.70 16.66 -3.80
C VAL A 839 49.71 15.97 -4.75
N VAL A 840 50.18 15.43 -5.88
CA VAL A 840 49.34 14.67 -6.81
C VAL A 840 48.84 13.36 -6.19
N ALA A 841 49.69 12.65 -5.43
CA ALA A 841 49.31 11.44 -4.71
C ALA A 841 48.21 11.73 -3.66
N ARG A 842 48.37 12.78 -2.84
CA ARG A 842 47.36 13.22 -1.86
C ARG A 842 46.04 13.64 -2.51
N LYS A 843 46.08 14.32 -3.67
CA LYS A 843 44.88 14.65 -4.45
C LYS A 843 44.16 13.41 -4.95
N ARG A 844 44.89 12.39 -5.41
CA ARG A 844 44.31 11.10 -5.82
C ARG A 844 43.67 10.36 -4.66
N GLU A 845 44.35 10.31 -3.51
CA GLU A 845 43.86 9.70 -2.27
C GLU A 845 42.56 10.39 -1.79
N ALA A 846 42.57 11.72 -1.70
CA ALA A 846 41.40 12.51 -1.32
C ALA A 846 40.21 12.32 -2.28
N LEU A 847 40.47 12.23 -3.59
CA LEU A 847 39.42 12.00 -4.60
C LEU A 847 38.82 10.59 -4.48
N ALA A 848 39.66 9.57 -4.24
CA ALA A 848 39.23 8.20 -4.04
C ALA A 848 38.36 8.07 -2.76
N LEU A 849 38.80 8.70 -1.67
CA LEU A 849 38.04 8.75 -0.41
C LEU A 849 36.68 9.44 -0.59
N ARG A 850 36.66 10.63 -1.23
CA ARG A 850 35.40 11.33 -1.56
C ARG A 850 34.47 10.45 -2.37
N LYS A 851 34.97 9.78 -3.41
CA LYS A 851 34.15 8.89 -4.25
C LYS A 851 33.53 7.75 -3.43
N GLN A 852 34.34 7.05 -2.62
CA GLN A 852 33.86 5.94 -1.79
C GLN A 852 32.84 6.40 -0.74
N LYS A 853 33.14 7.48 0.00
CA LYS A 853 32.27 7.97 1.08
C LYS A 853 31.00 8.60 0.55
N MET A 854 31.05 9.33 -0.57
CA MET A 854 29.84 9.83 -1.23
C MET A 854 28.91 8.70 -1.69
N GLN A 855 29.46 7.59 -2.20
CA GLN A 855 28.64 6.42 -2.55
C GLN A 855 27.96 5.82 -1.31
N ALA A 856 28.65 5.75 -0.18
CA ALA A 856 28.07 5.28 1.08
C ALA A 856 26.98 6.24 1.60
N ILE A 857 27.19 7.55 1.53
CA ILE A 857 26.20 8.57 1.90
C ILE A 857 24.97 8.48 0.99
N GLU A 858 25.17 8.34 -0.32
CA GLU A 858 24.09 8.18 -1.31
C GLU A 858 23.27 6.91 -1.05
N ALA A 859 23.93 5.78 -0.80
CA ALA A 859 23.25 4.53 -0.44
C ALA A 859 22.47 4.66 0.88
N GLY A 860 23.06 5.28 1.90
CA GLY A 860 22.41 5.54 3.18
C GLY A 860 21.17 6.41 3.03
N LEU A 861 21.30 7.57 2.38
CA LEU A 861 20.17 8.48 2.15
C LEU A 861 19.06 7.83 1.31
N ALA A 862 19.40 7.01 0.32
CA ALA A 862 18.42 6.30 -0.50
C ALA A 862 17.54 5.36 0.32
N VAL A 863 18.10 4.67 1.32
CA VAL A 863 17.36 3.78 2.24
C VAL A 863 16.30 4.57 3.03
N TYR A 864 16.69 5.71 3.62
CA TYR A 864 15.77 6.56 4.40
C TYR A 864 14.73 7.30 3.53
N ALA A 865 15.06 7.55 2.25
CA ALA A 865 14.18 8.24 1.33
C ALA A 865 13.18 7.31 0.61
N GLU A 866 13.39 5.99 0.60
CA GLU A 866 12.66 5.07 -0.29
C GLU A 866 11.13 5.09 -0.09
N LEU A 867 10.67 4.96 1.16
CA LEU A 867 9.24 5.03 1.48
C LEU A 867 8.65 6.40 1.14
N PHE A 868 9.37 7.47 1.50
CA PHE A 868 8.94 8.85 1.25
C PHE A 868 8.77 9.13 -0.24
N LEU A 869 9.73 8.73 -1.07
CA LEU A 869 9.68 8.93 -2.52
C LEU A 869 8.56 8.11 -3.16
N LYS A 870 8.38 6.83 -2.76
CA LYS A 870 7.25 6.03 -3.24
C LYS A 870 5.89 6.62 -2.83
N LEU A 871 5.81 7.24 -1.66
CA LEU A 871 4.59 7.90 -1.20
C LEU A 871 4.32 9.21 -1.98
N CYS A 872 5.36 9.95 -2.38
CA CYS A 872 5.22 11.16 -3.20
C CYS A 872 4.55 10.89 -4.56
N ALA A 873 4.70 9.68 -5.12
CA ALA A 873 4.00 9.30 -6.35
C ALA A 873 2.47 9.25 -6.18
N LYS A 874 1.99 8.95 -4.96
CA LYS A 874 0.55 8.94 -4.62
C LYS A 874 0.07 10.28 -4.03
N CYS A 875 0.94 10.98 -3.30
CA CYS A 875 0.62 12.23 -2.60
C CYS A 875 1.66 13.30 -2.93
N THR A 876 1.43 14.04 -4.03
CA THR A 876 2.41 15.01 -4.55
C THR A 876 2.65 16.22 -3.64
N GLU A 877 1.74 16.50 -2.71
CA GLU A 877 1.91 17.53 -1.67
C GLU A 877 3.15 17.28 -0.79
N LEU A 878 3.59 16.03 -0.66
CA LEU A 878 4.78 15.68 0.11
C LEU A 878 6.08 16.21 -0.53
N LEU A 879 6.08 16.50 -1.84
CA LEU A 879 7.24 17.08 -2.53
C LEU A 879 7.68 18.42 -1.92
N ALA A 880 6.77 19.17 -1.30
CA ALA A 880 7.11 20.41 -0.60
C ALA A 880 8.15 20.17 0.52
N VAL A 881 8.05 19.03 1.23
CA VAL A 881 9.02 18.66 2.28
C VAL A 881 10.39 18.38 1.68
N LEU A 882 10.45 17.77 0.49
CA LEU A 882 11.70 17.52 -0.22
C LEU A 882 12.40 18.83 -0.58
N PHE A 883 11.67 19.82 -1.08
CA PHE A 883 12.22 21.14 -1.39
C PHE A 883 12.78 21.85 -0.16
N VAL A 884 12.07 21.81 0.97
CA VAL A 884 12.53 22.41 2.23
C VAL A 884 13.82 21.72 2.74
N ALA A 885 13.83 20.38 2.75
CA ALA A 885 15.03 19.64 3.17
C ALA A 885 16.22 19.92 2.25
N TYR A 886 15.97 19.96 0.94
CA TYR A 886 16.96 20.29 -0.06
C TYR A 886 17.60 21.67 0.15
N LYS A 887 16.79 22.70 0.41
CA LYS A 887 17.25 24.07 0.67
C LYS A 887 18.19 24.14 1.88
N GLY A 888 17.92 23.36 2.92
CA GLY A 888 18.74 23.31 4.14
C GLY A 888 19.98 22.42 4.06
N SER A 889 20.20 21.72 2.93
CA SER A 889 21.30 20.75 2.76
C SER A 889 22.53 21.39 2.11
N SER A 890 23.71 20.84 2.37
CA SER A 890 24.98 21.18 1.71
C SER A 890 24.96 20.80 0.23
N MET A 891 25.84 21.43 -0.56
CA MET A 891 25.90 21.21 -2.02
C MET A 891 26.09 19.72 -2.39
N THR A 892 26.89 18.98 -1.61
CA THR A 892 27.11 17.55 -1.81
C THR A 892 25.82 16.75 -1.62
N VAL A 893 25.10 16.98 -0.52
CA VAL A 893 23.83 16.28 -0.24
C VAL A 893 22.74 16.71 -1.22
N GLN A 894 22.71 17.97 -1.64
CA GLN A 894 21.84 18.43 -2.72
C GLN A 894 22.09 17.68 -4.04
N VAL A 895 23.35 17.43 -4.42
CA VAL A 895 23.69 16.61 -5.60
C VAL A 895 23.09 15.21 -5.46
N ILE A 896 23.21 14.60 -4.27
CA ILE A 896 22.69 13.27 -3.98
C ILE A 896 21.15 13.25 -4.06
N ILE A 897 20.45 14.22 -3.45
CA ILE A 897 18.98 14.33 -3.53
C ILE A 897 18.53 14.43 -5.00
N ARG A 898 19.21 15.22 -5.84
CA ARG A 898 18.91 15.34 -7.29
C ARG A 898 19.11 14.02 -8.06
N ARG A 899 19.91 13.08 -7.54
CA ARG A 899 20.06 11.72 -8.12
C ARG A 899 18.96 10.79 -7.64
N ILE A 900 18.71 10.72 -6.33
CA ILE A 900 17.76 9.78 -5.73
C ILE A 900 16.31 10.09 -6.17
N ILE A 901 15.96 11.35 -6.48
CA ILE A 901 14.62 11.71 -6.97
C ILE A 901 14.33 11.19 -8.39
N ALA A 902 15.33 10.80 -9.16
CA ALA A 902 15.17 10.50 -10.59
C ALA A 902 14.18 9.36 -10.91
N PRO A 903 14.20 8.20 -10.22
CA PRO A 903 13.24 7.12 -10.47
C PRO A 903 11.79 7.54 -10.19
N LEU A 904 11.57 8.36 -9.16
CA LEU A 904 10.24 8.89 -8.82
C LEU A 904 9.69 9.75 -9.97
N ILE A 905 10.44 10.77 -10.40
CA ILE A 905 9.96 11.68 -11.44
C ILE A 905 9.74 10.94 -12.77
N LYS A 906 10.62 9.99 -13.11
CA LYS A 906 10.46 9.14 -14.31
C LYS A 906 9.18 8.31 -14.26
N SER A 907 8.76 7.83 -13.09
CA SER A 907 7.49 7.10 -12.93
C SER A 907 6.24 7.97 -13.09
N MET A 908 6.39 9.30 -13.04
CA MET A 908 5.31 10.28 -13.11
C MET A 908 5.24 11.03 -14.44
N VAL A 909 6.05 10.64 -15.44
CA VAL A 909 6.13 11.31 -16.76
C VAL A 909 4.76 11.34 -17.45
N ASP A 910 3.95 10.29 -17.30
CA ASP A 910 2.61 10.20 -17.91
C ASP A 910 1.52 10.96 -17.13
N THR A 911 1.84 11.52 -15.95
CA THR A 911 0.90 12.27 -15.09
C THR A 911 1.42 13.67 -14.69
N PRO A 912 1.82 14.52 -15.66
CA PRO A 912 2.46 15.81 -15.36
C PRO A 912 1.57 16.77 -14.58
N ALA A 913 0.24 16.69 -14.74
CA ALA A 913 -0.73 17.52 -14.02
C ALA A 913 -0.61 17.42 -12.50
N ALA A 914 -0.21 16.26 -11.96
CA ALA A 914 -0.05 16.06 -10.52
C ALA A 914 1.19 16.77 -9.94
N ILE A 915 2.22 17.03 -10.77
CA ILE A 915 3.49 17.65 -10.38
C ILE A 915 3.46 19.17 -10.55
N ILE A 916 2.68 19.69 -11.51
CA ILE A 916 2.61 21.12 -11.84
C ILE A 916 2.39 22.02 -10.59
N PRO A 917 1.51 21.70 -9.63
CA PRO A 917 1.33 22.51 -8.43
C PRO A 917 2.61 22.68 -7.61
N ALA A 918 3.38 21.59 -7.44
CA ALA A 918 4.65 21.62 -6.73
C ALA A 918 5.72 22.45 -7.47
N LEU A 919 5.73 22.40 -8.82
CA LEU A 919 6.61 23.23 -9.64
C LEU A 919 6.21 24.71 -9.65
N LYS A 920 4.94 25.07 -9.47
CA LYS A 920 4.53 26.49 -9.36
C LYS A 920 4.91 27.11 -8.02
N GLN A 921 5.00 26.30 -6.96
CA GLN A 921 5.15 26.77 -5.57
C GLN A 921 6.52 26.45 -4.94
N PHE A 922 7.53 26.04 -5.71
CA PHE A 922 8.83 25.70 -5.10
C PHE A 922 9.51 26.92 -4.41
N PRO A 923 10.26 26.72 -3.30
CA PRO A 923 10.93 27.80 -2.57
C PRO A 923 12.16 28.38 -3.30
N VAL A 924 12.44 29.67 -3.12
CA VAL A 924 13.68 30.31 -3.62
C VAL A 924 14.92 29.62 -3.03
N GLY A 925 15.93 29.37 -3.87
CA GLY A 925 17.14 28.62 -3.56
C GLY A 925 17.05 27.13 -3.89
N THR A 926 15.97 26.68 -4.55
CA THR A 926 15.78 25.29 -4.97
C THR A 926 15.62 25.12 -6.48
N GLU A 927 16.00 26.15 -7.24
CA GLU A 927 15.89 26.23 -8.70
C GLU A 927 16.60 25.05 -9.37
N THR A 928 17.78 24.65 -8.88
CA THR A 928 18.54 23.52 -9.43
C THR A 928 17.82 22.18 -9.28
N LEU A 929 16.96 22.03 -8.27
CA LEU A 929 16.13 20.84 -8.11
C LEU A 929 14.90 20.90 -9.01
N ALA A 930 14.23 22.06 -9.09
CA ALA A 930 13.11 22.25 -10.00
C ALA A 930 13.53 22.04 -11.47
N GLN A 931 14.69 22.58 -11.86
CA GLN A 931 15.31 22.36 -13.17
C GLN A 931 15.56 20.87 -13.42
N ARG A 932 16.07 20.14 -12.42
CA ARG A 932 16.28 18.69 -12.53
C ARG A 932 14.97 17.93 -12.75
N ILE A 933 13.89 18.32 -12.07
CA ILE A 933 12.57 17.72 -12.25
C ILE A 933 12.06 17.98 -13.67
N VAL A 934 12.12 19.23 -14.16
CA VAL A 934 11.72 19.58 -15.54
C VAL A 934 12.54 18.79 -16.57
N PHE A 935 13.85 18.70 -16.39
CA PHE A 935 14.73 17.87 -17.24
C PHE A 935 14.27 16.41 -17.26
N LEU A 936 14.01 15.81 -16.09
CA LEU A 936 13.62 14.40 -15.99
C LEU A 936 12.26 14.11 -16.63
N LEU A 937 11.33 15.08 -16.59
CA LEU A 937 10.03 14.98 -17.29
C LEU A 937 10.18 15.07 -18.82
N CYS A 938 11.27 15.66 -19.31
CA CYS A 938 11.51 15.92 -20.74
C CYS A 938 12.71 15.14 -21.30
N VAL A 939 13.28 14.20 -20.54
CA VAL A 939 14.53 13.52 -20.90
C VAL A 939 14.36 12.60 -22.10
N ASP A 940 13.17 12.02 -22.29
CA ASP A 940 12.85 11.16 -23.42
C ASP A 940 12.60 12.01 -24.67
N THR A 941 13.61 12.07 -25.54
CA THR A 941 13.57 12.85 -26.79
C THR A 941 12.53 12.31 -27.79
N SER A 942 12.07 11.06 -27.64
CA SER A 942 11.04 10.49 -28.53
C SER A 942 9.64 11.04 -28.25
N ARG A 943 9.45 11.66 -27.08
CA ARG A 943 8.14 12.16 -26.61
C ARG A 943 8.09 13.68 -26.66
N VAL A 944 6.92 14.19 -27.05
CA VAL A 944 6.62 15.62 -26.98
C VAL A 944 6.09 15.94 -25.57
N PRO A 945 6.67 16.93 -24.85
CA PRO A 945 6.17 17.34 -23.55
C PRO A 945 4.70 17.78 -23.59
N ALA A 946 3.91 17.40 -22.60
CA ALA A 946 2.50 17.79 -22.51
C ALA A 946 2.33 19.31 -22.50
N ARG A 947 1.36 19.84 -23.26
CA ARG A 947 1.16 21.29 -23.44
C ARG A 947 0.95 22.03 -22.11
N GLU A 948 0.23 21.43 -21.18
CA GLU A 948 0.02 21.98 -19.82
C GLU A 948 1.33 22.17 -19.05
N LEU A 949 2.28 21.23 -19.17
CA LEU A 949 3.60 21.32 -18.55
C LEU A 949 4.41 22.45 -19.19
N VAL A 950 4.42 22.52 -20.52
CA VAL A 950 5.12 23.58 -21.27
C VAL A 950 4.60 24.96 -20.85
N GLN A 951 3.28 25.17 -20.84
CA GLN A 951 2.68 26.43 -20.42
C GLN A 951 2.99 26.78 -18.96
N ALA A 952 2.94 25.79 -18.05
CA ALA A 952 3.24 26.02 -16.64
C ALA A 952 4.71 26.43 -16.43
N VAL A 953 5.66 25.77 -17.09
CA VAL A 953 7.09 26.11 -16.99
C VAL A 953 7.37 27.47 -17.64
N LEU A 954 6.80 27.77 -18.79
CA LEU A 954 6.98 29.07 -19.45
C LEU A 954 6.42 30.23 -18.60
N ALA A 955 5.22 30.07 -18.03
CA ALA A 955 4.61 31.07 -17.14
C ALA A 955 5.45 31.27 -15.86
N MET A 956 6.03 30.19 -15.33
CA MET A 956 6.93 30.24 -14.19
C MET A 956 8.24 30.96 -14.51
N CYS A 957 8.82 30.72 -15.69
CA CYS A 957 10.01 31.44 -16.14
C CYS A 957 9.74 32.94 -16.31
N ASP A 958 8.56 33.32 -16.80
CA ASP A 958 8.14 34.73 -16.87
C ASP A 958 7.99 35.36 -15.49
N ALA A 959 7.27 34.68 -14.58
CA ALA A 959 6.95 35.23 -13.26
C ALA A 959 8.17 35.37 -12.34
N ARG A 960 9.19 34.51 -12.49
CA ARG A 960 10.35 34.46 -11.60
C ARG A 960 11.68 34.83 -12.28
N HIS A 961 11.64 35.26 -13.54
CA HIS A 961 12.83 35.57 -14.35
C HIS A 961 13.88 34.45 -14.36
N LEU A 962 13.44 33.20 -14.52
CA LEU A 962 14.33 32.04 -14.49
C LEU A 962 15.14 31.92 -15.79
N ASP A 963 16.35 31.37 -15.67
CA ASP A 963 17.27 31.17 -16.78
C ASP A 963 16.72 30.25 -17.89
N GLY A 964 17.27 30.40 -19.10
CA GLY A 964 16.92 29.56 -20.26
C GLY A 964 17.13 28.05 -20.04
N ASN A 965 17.83 27.67 -18.96
CA ASN A 965 18.12 26.28 -18.59
C ASN A 965 16.84 25.45 -18.34
N PHE A 966 15.75 26.10 -17.93
CA PHE A 966 14.44 25.47 -17.77
C PHE A 966 13.72 25.21 -19.09
N ILE A 967 14.10 25.93 -20.15
CA ILE A 967 13.42 25.96 -21.45
C ILE A 967 14.12 25.05 -22.46
N ALA A 968 15.43 24.80 -22.30
CA ALA A 968 16.25 24.03 -23.24
C ALA A 968 15.64 22.66 -23.65
N PHE A 969 14.96 21.98 -22.73
CA PHE A 969 14.36 20.66 -22.98
C PHE A 969 12.91 20.71 -23.49
N LEU A 970 12.28 21.89 -23.55
CA LEU A 970 10.88 22.04 -23.95
C LEU A 970 10.69 22.30 -25.44
N GLY A 971 11.77 22.46 -26.21
CA GLY A 971 11.73 22.99 -27.58
C GLY A 971 10.74 22.29 -28.51
N ASN A 972 10.59 20.98 -28.42
CA ASN A 972 9.68 20.19 -29.27
C ASN A 972 8.19 20.27 -28.86
N GLY A 973 7.87 20.80 -27.67
CA GLY A 973 6.49 21.02 -27.20
C GLY A 973 6.03 22.49 -27.26
N MET A 974 6.91 23.39 -27.72
CA MET A 974 6.65 24.82 -27.85
C MET A 974 6.01 25.17 -29.19
N GLU A 975 5.23 26.24 -29.21
CA GLU A 975 4.76 26.82 -30.46
C GLU A 975 5.82 27.74 -31.09
N ARG A 976 5.73 27.93 -32.40
CA ARG A 976 6.67 28.78 -33.16
C ARG A 976 6.85 30.16 -32.53
N ALA A 977 5.77 30.85 -32.19
CA ALA A 977 5.83 32.18 -31.58
C ALA A 977 6.54 32.18 -30.21
N GLU A 978 6.36 31.12 -29.43
CA GLU A 978 7.02 30.95 -28.12
C GLU A 978 8.52 30.74 -28.29
N VAL A 979 8.95 29.96 -29.29
CA VAL A 979 10.36 29.74 -29.59
C VAL A 979 11.05 31.06 -29.94
N TYR A 980 10.47 31.88 -30.83
CA TYR A 980 11.04 33.19 -31.17
C TYR A 980 11.14 34.12 -29.96
N LYS A 981 10.13 34.13 -29.06
CA LYS A 981 10.16 34.93 -27.83
C LYS A 981 11.27 34.49 -26.87
N ARG A 982 11.57 33.18 -26.80
CA ARG A 982 12.51 32.60 -25.82
C ARG A 982 13.93 32.39 -26.31
N LEU A 983 14.14 32.37 -27.63
CA LEU A 983 15.46 32.18 -28.23
C LEU A 983 16.54 33.13 -27.67
N PRO A 984 16.27 34.43 -27.42
CA PRO A 984 17.24 35.33 -26.77
C PRO A 984 17.70 34.84 -25.40
N ALA A 985 16.78 34.33 -24.57
CA ALA A 985 17.08 33.83 -23.23
C ALA A 985 17.92 32.54 -23.28
N ILE A 986 17.70 31.68 -24.28
CA ILE A 986 18.51 30.47 -24.50
C ILE A 986 19.94 30.84 -24.90
N VAL A 987 20.11 31.74 -25.87
CA VAL A 987 21.44 32.17 -26.36
C VAL A 987 22.19 32.96 -25.28
N ALA A 988 21.49 33.72 -24.45
CA ALA A 988 22.08 34.45 -23.33
C ALA A 988 22.79 33.54 -22.31
N MET A 989 22.49 32.24 -22.26
CA MET A 989 23.17 31.28 -21.36
C MET A 989 24.62 30.97 -21.77
N LEU A 990 24.96 31.19 -23.05
CA LEU A 990 26.28 30.88 -23.57
C LEU A 990 27.35 31.75 -22.91
N ASN A 991 28.45 31.11 -22.55
CA ASN A 991 29.58 31.73 -21.85
C ASN A 991 30.93 31.08 -22.24
N GLY A 992 30.99 30.34 -23.36
CA GLY A 992 32.17 29.59 -23.78
C GLY A 992 32.40 28.24 -23.08
N SER A 993 31.56 27.84 -22.12
CA SER A 993 31.69 26.53 -21.45
C SER A 993 30.87 25.43 -22.14
N GLU A 994 31.36 24.20 -22.06
CA GLU A 994 30.79 23.03 -22.75
C GLU A 994 29.36 22.69 -22.28
N GLY A 995 29.03 22.95 -21.00
CA GLY A 995 27.70 22.66 -20.44
C GLY A 995 26.55 23.42 -21.12
N PRO A 996 26.55 24.76 -21.12
CA PRO A 996 25.58 25.58 -21.85
C PRO A 996 25.58 25.30 -23.36
N GLN A 997 26.73 25.01 -23.97
CA GLN A 997 26.80 24.66 -25.39
C GLN A 997 26.01 23.38 -25.69
N MET A 998 26.13 22.35 -24.85
CA MET A 998 25.35 21.12 -24.96
C MET A 998 23.84 21.38 -24.82
N LEU A 999 23.42 22.26 -23.89
CA LEU A 999 22.01 22.60 -23.70
C LEU A 999 21.42 23.35 -24.90
N VAL A 1000 22.20 24.27 -25.49
CA VAL A 1000 21.79 25.01 -26.68
C VAL A 1000 21.73 24.09 -27.91
N SER A 1001 22.70 23.18 -28.06
CA SER A 1001 22.70 22.15 -29.10
C SER A 1001 21.47 21.24 -28.99
N GLU A 1002 21.15 20.78 -27.79
CA GLU A 1002 19.96 19.98 -27.50
C GLU A 1002 18.67 20.75 -27.84
N PHE A 1003 18.58 22.02 -27.46
CA PHE A 1003 17.43 22.87 -27.80
C PHE A 1003 17.28 23.03 -29.32
N PHE A 1004 18.37 23.31 -30.03
CA PHE A 1004 18.38 23.44 -31.50
C PHE A 1004 17.96 22.14 -32.19
N THR A 1005 18.44 21.00 -31.68
CA THR A 1005 18.02 19.68 -32.15
C THR A 1005 16.52 19.50 -31.97
N ARG A 1006 15.98 19.83 -30.79
CA ARG A 1006 14.55 19.68 -30.47
C ARG A 1006 13.60 20.57 -31.28
N VAL A 1007 14.03 21.76 -31.68
CA VAL A 1007 13.16 22.65 -32.47
C VAL A 1007 13.22 22.35 -33.98
N THR A 1008 14.30 21.71 -34.46
CA THR A 1008 14.53 21.46 -35.89
C THR A 1008 14.21 20.03 -36.34
N THR A 1009 14.10 19.09 -35.41
CA THR A 1009 13.76 17.69 -35.73
C THR A 1009 12.26 17.46 -35.69
N SER A 1010 11.78 16.60 -36.58
CA SER A 1010 10.40 16.12 -36.58
C SER A 1010 10.24 14.95 -35.62
N TYR A 1011 9.13 14.90 -34.89
CA TYR A 1011 8.82 13.86 -33.91
C TYR A 1011 7.58 13.07 -34.33
N LEU A 1012 7.33 11.91 -33.72
CA LEU A 1012 6.23 11.01 -34.10
C LEU A 1012 4.90 11.78 -34.24
N ASN A 1013 4.41 11.86 -35.48
CA ASN A 1013 3.17 12.56 -35.87
C ASN A 1013 3.14 14.09 -35.66
N GLN A 1014 4.30 14.75 -35.47
CA GLN A 1014 4.40 16.21 -35.41
C GLN A 1014 5.56 16.75 -36.27
N PRO A 1015 5.31 17.76 -37.12
CA PRO A 1015 6.37 18.43 -37.86
C PRO A 1015 7.31 19.19 -36.92
N SER A 1016 8.54 19.45 -37.36
CA SER A 1016 9.46 20.30 -36.60
C SER A 1016 8.85 21.69 -36.35
N VAL A 1017 9.11 22.25 -35.16
CA VAL A 1017 8.58 23.57 -34.77
C VAL A 1017 9.15 24.68 -35.66
N LEU A 1018 10.42 24.56 -36.00
CA LEU A 1018 11.14 25.43 -36.93
C LEU A 1018 11.81 24.59 -38.01
N THR A 1019 11.95 25.14 -39.21
CA THR A 1019 12.90 24.60 -40.17
C THR A 1019 14.32 25.01 -39.79
N PRO A 1020 15.35 24.23 -40.17
CA PRO A 1020 16.75 24.63 -39.98
C PRO A 1020 17.05 26.05 -40.50
N THR A 1021 16.55 26.40 -41.69
CA THR A 1021 16.70 27.73 -42.27
C THR A 1021 16.07 28.80 -41.38
N GLN A 1022 14.87 28.55 -40.85
CA GLN A 1022 14.17 29.49 -39.97
C GLN A 1022 14.91 29.71 -38.64
N LEU A 1023 15.52 28.67 -38.07
CA LEU A 1023 16.32 28.79 -36.86
C LEU A 1023 17.58 29.63 -37.11
N LEU A 1024 18.32 29.36 -38.19
CA LEU A 1024 19.53 30.12 -38.52
C LEU A 1024 19.21 31.61 -38.77
N VAL A 1025 18.09 31.91 -39.43
CA VAL A 1025 17.59 33.28 -39.60
C VAL A 1025 17.15 33.88 -38.26
N ALA A 1026 16.50 33.11 -37.39
CA ALA A 1026 16.07 33.57 -36.06
C ALA A 1026 17.25 33.99 -35.16
N LEU A 1027 18.40 33.33 -35.27
CA LEU A 1027 19.63 33.72 -34.55
C LEU A 1027 20.14 35.11 -34.95
N HIS A 1028 19.74 35.61 -36.12
CA HIS A 1028 20.11 36.93 -36.64
C HIS A 1028 19.06 38.02 -36.36
N GLU A 1029 17.96 37.70 -35.68
CA GLU A 1029 16.96 38.69 -35.25
C GLU A 1029 17.54 39.63 -34.18
N PRO A 1030 17.09 40.90 -34.11
CA PRO A 1030 17.71 41.94 -33.30
C PRO A 1030 17.74 41.61 -31.80
N GLY A 1031 16.81 40.81 -31.29
CA GLY A 1031 16.78 40.37 -29.88
C GLY A 1031 17.87 39.35 -29.51
N VAL A 1032 18.40 38.60 -30.48
CA VAL A 1032 19.50 37.64 -30.28
C VAL A 1032 20.83 38.30 -30.67
N ALA A 1033 20.84 38.97 -31.82
CA ALA A 1033 22.01 39.63 -32.38
C ALA A 1033 22.54 40.79 -31.51
N SER A 1034 21.74 41.35 -30.60
CA SER A 1034 22.21 42.32 -29.61
C SER A 1034 23.28 41.76 -28.65
N THR A 1035 23.42 40.43 -28.57
CA THR A 1035 24.44 39.73 -27.77
C THR A 1035 25.58 39.20 -28.66
N ASP A 1036 26.14 40.06 -29.54
CA ASP A 1036 27.06 39.73 -30.64
C ASP A 1036 28.02 38.53 -30.39
N GLN A 1037 28.69 38.45 -29.24
CA GLN A 1037 29.61 37.34 -28.92
C GLN A 1037 28.89 35.99 -28.67
N LYS A 1038 27.76 36.01 -27.96
CA LYS A 1038 26.95 34.81 -27.67
C LYS A 1038 26.17 34.35 -28.90
N ALA A 1039 25.70 35.30 -29.70
CA ALA A 1039 25.05 35.01 -30.97
C ALA A 1039 26.03 34.35 -31.96
N GLU A 1040 27.29 34.81 -32.00
CA GLU A 1040 28.35 34.16 -32.77
C GLU A 1040 28.65 32.75 -32.27
N GLU A 1041 28.73 32.55 -30.96
CA GLU A 1041 28.89 31.22 -30.35
C GLU A 1041 27.72 30.30 -30.73
N ALA A 1042 26.47 30.79 -30.68
CA ALA A 1042 25.29 30.04 -31.10
C ALA A 1042 25.32 29.62 -32.58
N VAL A 1043 25.73 30.53 -33.48
CA VAL A 1043 25.92 30.21 -34.91
C VAL A 1043 27.02 29.16 -35.10
N ARG A 1044 28.09 29.22 -34.31
CA ARG A 1044 29.17 28.22 -34.35
C ARG A 1044 28.69 26.85 -33.89
N ILE A 1045 27.93 26.78 -32.80
CA ILE A 1045 27.27 25.54 -32.34
C ILE A 1045 26.39 25.01 -33.46
N TYR A 1046 25.58 25.88 -34.08
CA TYR A 1046 24.68 25.49 -35.16
C TYR A 1046 25.42 24.81 -36.32
N GLY A 1047 26.55 25.37 -36.78
CA GLY A 1047 27.37 24.78 -37.84
C GLY A 1047 28.26 23.61 -37.41
N ALA A 1048 28.35 23.30 -36.11
CA ALA A 1048 29.11 22.18 -35.57
C ALA A 1048 28.24 20.98 -35.19
N MET A 1049 26.91 21.11 -35.19
CA MET A 1049 25.99 20.01 -34.87
C MET A 1049 26.12 18.86 -35.87
N THR A 1050 26.21 17.65 -35.35
CA THR A 1050 26.36 16.41 -36.13
C THR A 1050 25.25 15.42 -35.78
N ASN A 1051 24.84 14.62 -36.77
CA ASN A 1051 24.01 13.44 -36.54
C ASN A 1051 24.81 12.33 -35.84
N ALA A 1052 24.14 11.27 -35.40
CA ALA A 1052 24.77 10.11 -34.77
C ALA A 1052 25.88 9.46 -35.63
N ASP A 1053 25.78 9.57 -36.96
CA ASP A 1053 26.75 9.03 -37.92
C ASP A 1053 27.97 9.94 -38.14
N GLY A 1054 28.10 11.03 -37.37
CA GLY A 1054 29.19 12.02 -37.50
C GLY A 1054 29.05 12.96 -38.70
N THR A 1055 27.97 12.86 -39.49
CA THR A 1055 27.65 13.77 -40.58
C THR A 1055 27.10 15.09 -40.05
N LEU A 1056 27.38 16.22 -40.72
CA LEU A 1056 26.81 17.51 -40.34
C LEU A 1056 25.27 17.46 -40.41
N MET A 1057 24.61 17.90 -39.34
CA MET A 1057 23.17 17.78 -39.17
C MET A 1057 22.39 18.55 -40.24
N PHE A 1058 22.91 19.71 -40.66
CA PHE A 1058 22.24 20.59 -41.64
C PHE A 1058 22.97 20.56 -42.99
N PRO A 1059 22.25 20.48 -44.13
CA PRO A 1059 22.88 20.48 -45.44
C PRO A 1059 23.25 21.90 -45.92
N PRO A 1060 24.16 22.04 -46.91
CA PRO A 1060 24.59 23.33 -47.47
C PRO A 1060 23.45 24.25 -47.90
N ARG A 1061 22.40 23.66 -48.49
CA ARG A 1061 21.20 24.38 -48.99
C ARG A 1061 20.52 25.25 -47.93
N VAL A 1062 20.59 24.84 -46.66
CA VAL A 1062 20.03 25.61 -45.53
C VAL A 1062 20.78 26.93 -45.34
N PHE A 1063 22.11 26.91 -45.47
CA PHE A 1063 22.93 28.11 -45.40
C PHE A 1063 22.73 29.01 -46.62
N ASP A 1064 22.64 28.44 -47.82
CA ASP A 1064 22.36 29.19 -49.05
C ASP A 1064 21.05 29.99 -48.93
N GLU A 1065 19.97 29.32 -48.51
CA GLU A 1065 18.66 29.92 -48.36
C GLU A 1065 18.61 30.96 -47.24
N ALA A 1066 19.23 30.67 -46.10
CA ALA A 1066 19.30 31.61 -44.98
C ALA A 1066 20.10 32.87 -45.34
N LEU A 1067 21.27 32.73 -45.98
CA LEU A 1067 22.08 33.86 -46.41
C LEU A 1067 21.36 34.69 -47.48
N ALA A 1068 20.68 34.06 -48.45
CA ALA A 1068 19.87 34.79 -49.42
C ALA A 1068 18.78 35.64 -48.76
N GLN A 1069 18.09 35.10 -47.74
CA GLN A 1069 17.08 35.84 -46.98
C GLN A 1069 17.68 36.99 -46.15
N LEU A 1070 18.84 36.77 -45.52
CA LEU A 1070 19.50 37.78 -44.69
C LEU A 1070 20.06 38.94 -45.51
N VAL A 1071 20.62 38.66 -46.69
CA VAL A 1071 21.18 39.68 -47.60
C VAL A 1071 20.10 40.56 -48.20
N GLY A 1072 18.90 40.02 -48.41
CA GLY A 1072 17.74 40.79 -48.88
C GLY A 1072 17.23 41.81 -47.87
N ARG A 1073 17.68 41.79 -46.61
CA ARG A 1073 17.22 42.73 -45.56
C ARG A 1073 17.79 44.14 -45.74
N ALA A 1074 17.06 45.13 -45.23
CA ALA A 1074 17.48 46.55 -45.29
C ALA A 1074 18.84 46.81 -44.62
N PHE A 1075 19.19 46.06 -43.57
CA PHE A 1075 20.45 46.19 -42.83
C PHE A 1075 21.28 44.91 -42.91
N VAL A 1076 22.58 45.08 -43.18
CA VAL A 1076 23.57 43.99 -43.18
C VAL A 1076 24.24 43.91 -41.80
N SER A 1077 24.31 42.72 -41.21
CA SER A 1077 24.94 42.50 -39.89
C SER A 1077 26.31 41.85 -39.99
N VAL A 1078 27.18 42.11 -39.01
CA VAL A 1078 28.51 41.47 -38.91
C VAL A 1078 28.35 39.96 -38.70
N LEU A 1079 27.33 39.55 -37.94
CA LEU A 1079 26.99 38.15 -37.72
C LEU A 1079 26.67 37.40 -39.03
N MET A 1080 25.97 38.05 -39.98
CA MET A 1080 25.70 37.44 -41.29
C MET A 1080 26.99 37.13 -42.06
N LEU A 1081 27.97 38.05 -42.05
CA LEU A 1081 29.28 37.84 -42.69
C LEU A 1081 30.07 36.71 -42.01
N LYS A 1082 29.99 36.62 -40.67
CA LYS A 1082 30.57 35.51 -39.91
C LYS A 1082 29.89 34.17 -40.19
N THR A 1083 28.58 34.16 -40.39
CA THR A 1083 27.81 32.98 -40.81
C THR A 1083 28.23 32.52 -42.21
N ALA A 1084 28.45 33.45 -43.15
CA ALA A 1084 28.97 33.12 -44.48
C ALA A 1084 30.40 32.58 -44.43
N PHE A 1085 31.24 33.11 -43.54
CA PHE A 1085 32.58 32.58 -43.29
C PHE A 1085 32.53 31.14 -42.76
N LEU A 1086 31.70 30.88 -41.75
CA LEU A 1086 31.49 29.55 -41.19
C LEU A 1086 30.94 28.56 -42.24
N TYR A 1087 29.99 29.00 -43.07
CA TYR A 1087 29.43 28.17 -44.13
C TYR A 1087 30.51 27.71 -45.10
N ARG A 1088 31.39 28.62 -45.52
CA ARG A 1088 32.53 28.30 -46.38
C ARG A 1088 33.52 27.34 -45.72
N GLU A 1089 33.84 27.58 -44.45
CA GLU A 1089 34.77 26.74 -43.68
C GLU A 1089 34.26 25.30 -43.53
N LYS A 1090 32.94 25.11 -43.39
CA LYS A 1090 32.34 23.78 -43.23
C LYS A 1090 32.09 23.06 -44.55
N TYR A 1091 31.83 23.77 -45.65
CA TYR A 1091 31.49 23.20 -46.95
C TYR A 1091 32.33 23.77 -48.09
N HIS A 1092 33.64 23.52 -48.04
CA HIS A 1092 34.59 23.90 -49.09
C HIS A 1092 34.11 23.47 -50.50
N GLY A 1093 34.28 24.34 -51.50
CA GLY A 1093 33.85 24.12 -52.88
C GLY A 1093 32.36 24.43 -53.13
N VAL A 1094 31.46 23.78 -52.38
CA VAL A 1094 29.99 23.93 -52.58
C VAL A 1094 29.53 25.34 -52.21
N ALA A 1095 30.00 25.85 -51.07
CA ALA A 1095 29.63 27.18 -50.58
C ALA A 1095 30.22 28.33 -51.41
N ASP A 1096 31.31 28.09 -52.15
CA ASP A 1096 32.11 29.16 -52.76
C ASP A 1096 31.30 29.97 -53.81
N THR A 1097 30.43 29.31 -54.58
CA THR A 1097 29.56 30.00 -55.54
C THR A 1097 28.52 30.91 -54.87
N ALA A 1098 27.85 30.41 -53.82
CA ALA A 1098 26.87 31.17 -53.06
C ALA A 1098 27.51 32.36 -52.31
N VAL A 1099 28.66 32.13 -51.67
CA VAL A 1099 29.41 33.18 -50.96
C VAL A 1099 29.98 34.22 -51.94
N LYS A 1100 30.35 33.83 -53.16
CA LYS A 1100 30.75 34.77 -54.23
C LYS A 1100 29.58 35.66 -54.68
N ASN A 1101 28.39 35.09 -54.88
CA ASN A 1101 27.19 35.85 -55.24
C ASN A 1101 26.77 36.82 -54.12
N LEU A 1102 26.90 36.37 -52.86
CA LEU A 1102 26.76 37.20 -51.67
C LEU A 1102 27.73 38.40 -51.72
N LEU A 1103 29.03 38.16 -51.92
CA LEU A 1103 30.03 39.22 -52.01
C LEU A 1103 29.72 40.21 -53.14
N GLN A 1104 29.29 39.73 -54.31
CA GLN A 1104 28.86 40.59 -55.42
C GLN A 1104 27.68 41.50 -55.02
N THR A 1105 26.66 40.95 -54.37
CA THR A 1105 25.49 41.72 -53.89
C THR A 1105 25.90 42.77 -52.85
N LEU A 1106 26.86 42.44 -51.98
CA LEU A 1106 27.40 43.37 -50.97
C LEU A 1106 28.23 44.50 -51.60
N ILE A 1107 28.94 44.22 -52.69
CA ILE A 1107 29.66 45.23 -53.48
C ILE A 1107 28.66 46.20 -54.12
N GLU A 1108 27.59 45.69 -54.74
CA GLU A 1108 26.52 46.51 -55.33
C GLU A 1108 25.84 47.41 -54.29
N ARG A 1109 25.70 46.91 -53.05
CA ARG A 1109 25.15 47.67 -51.92
C ARG A 1109 26.15 48.59 -51.21
N LYS A 1110 27.41 48.65 -51.67
CA LYS A 1110 28.47 49.50 -51.10
C LYS A 1110 28.64 49.33 -49.59
N VAL A 1111 28.85 48.10 -49.11
CA VAL A 1111 28.97 47.78 -47.66
C VAL A 1111 30.02 48.62 -46.93
N TRP A 1112 31.06 49.10 -47.63
CA TRP A 1112 32.09 49.99 -47.08
C TRP A 1112 31.58 51.38 -46.64
N GLU A 1113 30.41 51.84 -47.12
CA GLU A 1113 29.79 53.10 -46.70
C GLU A 1113 28.92 52.95 -45.44
N MET A 1114 28.67 51.72 -44.96
CA MET A 1114 27.73 51.45 -43.86
C MET A 1114 28.34 51.57 -42.45
N ARG A 1115 29.17 50.61 -42.03
CA ARG A 1115 29.87 50.60 -40.72
C ARG A 1115 31.28 50.03 -40.88
N SER A 1116 32.24 50.56 -40.13
CA SER A 1116 33.65 50.14 -40.18
C SER A 1116 33.89 48.68 -39.77
N SER A 1117 33.11 48.14 -38.81
CA SER A 1117 33.19 46.73 -38.40
C SER A 1117 32.70 45.76 -39.49
N LEU A 1118 31.73 46.18 -40.30
CA LEU A 1118 31.26 45.40 -41.46
C LEU A 1118 32.34 45.33 -42.54
N MET A 1119 33.08 46.43 -42.75
CA MET A 1119 34.20 46.48 -43.68
C MET A 1119 35.28 45.46 -43.31
N ASN A 1120 35.66 45.39 -42.03
CA ASN A 1120 36.66 44.41 -41.56
C ASN A 1120 36.18 42.96 -41.75
N ALA A 1121 34.92 42.67 -41.47
CA ALA A 1121 34.35 41.34 -41.67
C ALA A 1121 34.21 40.98 -43.17
N PHE A 1122 33.88 41.96 -44.01
CA PHE A 1122 33.82 41.82 -45.46
C PHE A 1122 35.20 41.50 -46.03
N ILE A 1123 36.23 42.24 -45.62
CA ILE A 1123 37.63 41.99 -46.01
C ILE A 1123 38.06 40.57 -45.62
N SER A 1124 37.72 40.13 -44.40
CA SER A 1124 38.06 38.79 -43.91
C SER A 1124 37.40 37.69 -44.75
N LEU A 1125 36.11 37.85 -45.11
CA LEU A 1125 35.40 36.92 -45.97
C LEU A 1125 35.91 36.93 -47.42
N PHE A 1126 36.17 38.12 -47.97
CA PHE A 1126 36.69 38.30 -49.32
C PHE A 1126 38.08 37.66 -49.47
N ARG A 1127 38.94 37.81 -48.44
CA ARG A 1127 40.23 37.13 -48.36
C ARG A 1127 40.07 35.62 -48.34
N ALA A 1128 39.18 35.11 -47.49
CA ALA A 1128 38.94 33.68 -47.39
C ALA A 1128 38.61 33.11 -48.76
N MET A 1129 37.75 33.79 -49.52
CA MET A 1129 37.30 33.43 -50.87
C MET A 1129 38.35 33.56 -52.00
N LEU A 1130 39.59 33.97 -51.72
CA LEU A 1130 40.64 33.97 -52.76
C LEU A 1130 41.13 32.55 -53.05
N PRO A 1131 41.34 32.16 -54.33
CA PRO A 1131 41.36 33.01 -55.54
C PRO A 1131 39.99 33.21 -56.24
N ASP A 1132 38.92 32.53 -55.86
CA ASP A 1132 37.63 32.53 -56.58
C ASP A 1132 36.91 33.89 -56.60
N ALA A 1133 37.22 34.76 -55.64
CA ALA A 1133 36.76 36.15 -55.57
C ALA A 1133 37.57 37.14 -56.43
N LEU A 1134 38.70 36.74 -57.04
CA LEU A 1134 39.51 37.62 -57.91
C LEU A 1134 38.71 38.35 -59.02
N PRO A 1135 37.72 37.71 -59.69
CA PRO A 1135 36.90 38.39 -60.69
C PRO A 1135 36.10 39.58 -60.14
N LEU A 1136 35.75 39.56 -58.85
CA LEU A 1136 34.99 40.61 -58.18
C LEU A 1136 35.86 41.83 -57.82
N VAL A 1137 37.19 41.71 -57.83
CA VAL A 1137 38.10 42.85 -57.57
C VAL A 1137 37.86 43.99 -58.57
N LYS A 1138 37.49 43.65 -59.82
CA LYS A 1138 37.24 44.63 -60.89
C LYS A 1138 36.01 45.51 -60.65
N SER A 1139 35.04 45.05 -59.85
CA SER A 1139 33.82 45.81 -59.54
C SER A 1139 33.94 46.68 -58.28
N ILE A 1140 35.08 46.62 -57.57
CA ILE A 1140 35.34 47.43 -56.37
C ILE A 1140 36.03 48.75 -56.77
N PRO A 1141 35.54 49.92 -56.32
CA PRO A 1141 36.18 51.21 -56.56
C PRO A 1141 37.64 51.28 -56.08
N SER A 1142 38.51 51.97 -56.84
CA SER A 1142 39.96 52.01 -56.58
C SER A 1142 40.35 52.60 -55.22
N ASN A 1143 39.56 53.54 -54.70
CA ASN A 1143 39.73 54.12 -53.37
C ASN A 1143 39.45 53.11 -52.24
N VAL A 1144 38.47 52.20 -52.45
CA VAL A 1144 38.13 51.16 -51.48
C VAL A 1144 39.17 50.04 -51.50
N LEU A 1145 39.70 49.68 -52.68
CA LEU A 1145 40.81 48.74 -52.80
C LEU A 1145 42.07 49.20 -52.05
N GLN A 1146 42.40 50.50 -52.12
CA GLN A 1146 43.49 51.08 -51.34
C GLN A 1146 43.24 50.95 -49.82
N GLN A 1147 42.01 51.16 -49.36
CA GLN A 1147 41.63 50.95 -47.96
C GLN A 1147 41.73 49.48 -47.53
N MET A 1148 41.34 48.52 -48.39
CA MET A 1148 41.46 47.08 -48.10
C MET A 1148 42.93 46.66 -47.92
N VAL A 1149 43.83 47.17 -48.77
CA VAL A 1149 45.28 46.91 -48.68
C VAL A 1149 45.90 47.55 -47.43
N GLN A 1150 45.39 48.70 -46.99
CA GLN A 1150 45.82 49.34 -45.74
C GLN A 1150 45.34 48.58 -44.49
N ILE A 1151 44.14 47.99 -44.52
CA ILE A 1151 43.55 47.24 -43.40
C ILE A 1151 44.17 45.83 -43.26
N ASP A 1152 44.51 45.17 -44.38
CA ASP A 1152 45.24 43.89 -44.35
C ASP A 1152 46.34 43.89 -45.44
N ALA A 1153 47.58 44.11 -45.00
CA ALA A 1153 48.77 44.23 -45.85
C ALA A 1153 49.03 43.02 -46.76
N ARG A 1154 48.40 41.88 -46.49
CA ARG A 1154 48.55 40.63 -47.24
C ARG A 1154 47.75 40.62 -48.55
N PHE A 1155 46.88 41.60 -48.80
CA PHE A 1155 46.25 41.80 -50.12
C PHE A 1155 47.22 42.37 -51.17
N GLY A 1156 48.35 42.96 -50.74
CA GLY A 1156 49.40 43.47 -51.62
C GLY A 1156 50.50 42.46 -51.98
N ALA A 1157 50.44 41.23 -51.45
CA ALA A 1157 51.43 40.19 -51.73
C ALA A 1157 51.08 39.46 -53.05
N PRO A 1158 52.06 39.15 -53.92
CA PRO A 1158 51.81 38.38 -55.13
C PRO A 1158 51.29 36.99 -54.77
N VAL A 1159 50.20 36.57 -55.44
CA VAL A 1159 49.61 35.23 -55.31
C VAL A 1159 50.61 34.23 -55.88
N SER A 1160 51.24 33.42 -55.03
CA SER A 1160 52.17 32.35 -55.39
C SER A 1160 51.45 31.12 -55.94
#